data_AF-A0ABD3PQF5-F1
#
_entry.id   AF-A0ABD3PQF5-F1
#
_cell.length_a   1.000
_cell.length_b   1.000
_cell.length_c   1.000
_cell.angle_alpha   90.00
_cell.angle_beta   90.00
_cell.angle_gamma   90.00
#
_symmetry.space_group_name_H-M   'P 1'
#
loop_
_entity.id
_entity.type
_entity.pdbx_description
1 polymer ?
#
loop_
_entity_poly.entity_id
_entity_poly.type
_entity_poly.pdbx_seq_one_letter_code
_entity_poly.pdbx_strand_id
1 'polypeptide(L)'
;MPAHSGLLHGEMVAVGFDTRVGRRGQSLVGVRIVCSRSVAWVEGAFNWGARIEAIVLDNGELTDHLKSHYVCTPVSYKEAIKLPPHSPWAGVLCLLLWVPYMKQNLPGDAVIALPGTLSRTQVLQMIPKASTHYSMKMSKAIHSKFGGVTHLAWHMIHFSRVGTPVTTTTLMTKNHFVQSLQTSLDDTEGLSQMKFAFKPCPGKDYIGTVAITKGKETVSLRVYDADGLAPVLSSISTTPRFWFFWVRAASVWSKTDKILRPVKLHELFLIWDYEGKMDCKHRSFSHSLLILRHRVLSPPGKIVRAFAFGLLQQRNTYVESPSNVVPIKAGKSEDIPFSPLEVTAEVQAEAACPDDANIDLSTWASPTETSQEADARMCLRRVAVKWWSWHHVSTALKWLSEELRCEQDHAGVKDCIFRIKACRYFKWPRGSRIVFSRIPRDPDHEGWFGDFRDGVKLRQLPGTTLPQGRMPNIPTETREDELLTLCRYLEHGEVKLVIPRFTVPKAGKDVHVAWDAKANGHNAHLWTPSFLLGDSGDLEEMTVKWLSVPVGIYLKNGGPDEDYTQDASHFIKSWQADIDVGQQFNNVQAHPHDRPYLGVRLIDTRNDGSRERHWFMRYSVLHFGGKGSPYNACQGQLQIWSWPRIHPLSLPLRLDDDEELATQEVYYVDDIHPTARGIDDTQAVLASRQLKTEMNSYGNQADDEKRPTCRPGAWKGEIMHTDQPFPHKSTTGKKWSRFKSGVQWVLEAGLGSSVSTAELRRIAGLGWEST
;
A
#
# COMPACT_ATOMS: atom_id res chain seq x y z
N MET A 1 -4.76 -35.89 18.35
CA MET A 1 -4.10 -34.56 18.40
C MET A 1 -3.17 -34.43 17.20
N PRO A 2 -3.33 -33.43 16.32
CA PRO A 2 -2.27 -33.04 15.40
C PRO A 2 -1.79 -31.60 15.62
N ALA A 3 -0.51 -31.41 15.30
CA ALA A 3 0.29 -30.23 15.49
C ALA A 3 -0.14 -29.06 14.57
N HIS A 4 -0.31 -27.89 15.16
CA HIS A 4 -0.19 -26.60 14.48
C HIS A 4 0.74 -25.70 15.29
N SER A 5 2.00 -25.65 14.88
CA SER A 5 2.92 -24.55 15.20
C SER A 5 3.55 -24.09 13.89
N GLY A 6 2.72 -23.46 13.05
CA GLY A 6 3.16 -22.81 11.83
C GLY A 6 3.73 -21.45 12.20
N LEU A 7 5.05 -21.42 12.45
CA LEU A 7 5.98 -20.37 12.02
C LEU A 7 7.39 -20.92 12.35
N LEU A 8 8.25 -21.02 11.33
CA LEU A 8 9.62 -21.48 11.50
C LEU A 8 10.43 -20.41 12.24
N HIS A 9 11.44 -20.82 13.02
CA HIS A 9 12.34 -19.89 13.73
C HIS A 9 12.98 -18.84 12.80
N GLY A 10 13.12 -19.15 11.51
CA GLY A 10 13.56 -18.20 10.49
C GLY A 10 12.57 -17.08 10.18
N GLU A 11 11.27 -17.33 10.33
CA GLU A 11 10.19 -16.33 10.23
C GLU A 11 10.11 -15.51 11.51
N MET A 12 10.31 -16.11 12.69
CA MET A 12 10.48 -15.36 13.94
C MET A 12 11.68 -14.41 13.91
N VAL A 13 12.76 -14.77 13.21
CA VAL A 13 13.94 -13.91 13.02
C VAL A 13 13.73 -12.87 11.91
N ALA A 14 12.90 -13.13 10.90
CA ALA A 14 12.51 -12.10 9.92
C ALA A 14 11.52 -11.09 10.51
N VAL A 15 10.69 -11.54 11.47
CA VAL A 15 9.85 -10.70 12.33
C VAL A 15 10.68 -9.99 13.40
N GLY A 16 11.78 -10.58 13.89
CA GLY A 16 12.67 -10.01 14.91
C GLY A 16 13.81 -9.12 14.40
N PHE A 17 14.25 -9.28 13.15
CA PHE A 17 15.19 -8.37 12.46
C PHE A 17 14.43 -7.58 11.41
N ASP A 18 13.66 -6.64 11.91
CA ASP A 18 13.00 -5.59 11.17
C ASP A 18 14.05 -4.78 10.36
N THR A 19 14.26 -5.12 9.08
CA THR A 19 15.14 -4.37 8.17
C THR A 19 14.48 -3.10 7.62
N ARG A 20 13.43 -2.59 8.25
CA ARG A 20 13.07 -1.17 8.14
C ARG A 20 13.63 -0.42 9.34
N VAL A 21 14.96 -0.38 9.44
CA VAL A 21 15.61 0.69 10.22
C VAL A 21 15.07 2.00 9.65
N GLY A 22 14.33 2.76 10.47
CA GLY A 22 13.72 4.02 10.06
C GLY A 22 14.70 4.86 9.23
N ARG A 23 14.26 5.37 8.08
CA ARG A 23 15.12 6.04 7.08
C ARG A 23 15.80 7.33 7.57
N ARG A 24 15.59 7.71 8.84
CA ARG A 24 16.24 8.85 9.49
C ARG A 24 17.75 8.61 9.56
N GLY A 25 18.53 9.51 8.98
CA GLY A 25 19.99 9.45 8.96
C GLY A 25 20.60 8.78 7.72
N GLN A 26 19.85 7.99 6.95
CA GLN A 26 20.38 7.29 5.76
C GLN A 26 20.90 8.27 4.70
N SER A 27 20.20 9.40 4.51
CA SER A 27 20.64 10.48 3.61
C SER A 27 21.91 11.23 4.08
N LEU A 28 22.34 11.01 5.32
CA LEU A 28 23.60 11.57 5.84
C LEU A 28 24.81 10.73 5.41
N VAL A 29 24.61 9.47 5.01
CA VAL A 29 25.68 8.63 4.48
C VAL A 29 25.92 9.00 3.03
N GLY A 30 26.98 9.78 2.79
CA GLY A 30 27.47 10.08 1.46
C GLY A 30 28.06 8.84 0.79
N VAL A 31 27.61 8.54 -0.43
CA VAL A 31 28.12 7.42 -1.22
C VAL A 31 28.70 7.94 -2.52
N ARG A 32 29.89 7.45 -2.87
CA ARG A 32 30.54 7.70 -4.14
C ARG A 32 30.73 6.37 -4.84
N ILE A 33 30.40 6.36 -6.12
CA ILE A 33 30.40 5.15 -6.93
C ILE A 33 31.27 5.40 -8.13
N VAL A 34 32.28 4.55 -8.34
CA VAL A 34 33.21 4.73 -9.45
C VAL A 34 32.99 3.61 -10.48
N CYS A 35 33.00 4.00 -11.76
CA CYS A 35 32.82 3.18 -12.98
C CYS A 35 31.36 3.10 -13.48
N SER A 36 31.17 3.23 -14.81
CA SER A 36 29.88 3.02 -15.49
C SER A 36 29.32 1.59 -15.37
N ARG A 37 30.13 0.64 -14.91
CA ARG A 37 29.70 -0.74 -14.64
C ARG A 37 29.02 -0.87 -13.27
N SER A 38 29.03 0.17 -12.45
CA SER A 38 28.58 0.13 -11.05
C SER A 38 27.09 0.47 -10.86
N VAL A 39 26.25 0.30 -11.89
CA VAL A 39 24.79 0.57 -11.83
C VAL A 39 24.14 -0.12 -10.63
N ALA A 40 24.56 -1.35 -10.35
CA ALA A 40 24.09 -2.11 -9.19
C ALA A 40 24.33 -1.41 -7.86
N TRP A 41 25.50 -0.78 -7.70
CA TRP A 41 25.85 -0.07 -6.49
C TRP A 41 25.04 1.22 -6.35
N VAL A 42 24.67 1.85 -7.47
CA VAL A 42 23.80 3.03 -7.49
C VAL A 42 22.43 2.63 -7.00
N GLU A 43 21.87 1.57 -7.56
CA GLU A 43 20.58 1.01 -7.15
C GLU A 43 20.60 0.57 -5.69
N GLY A 44 21.61 -0.19 -5.27
CA GLY A 44 21.74 -0.65 -3.88
C GLY A 44 21.85 0.51 -2.89
N ALA A 45 22.65 1.55 -3.19
CA ALA A 45 22.78 2.72 -2.34
C ALA A 45 21.49 3.56 -2.31
N PHE A 46 20.85 3.74 -3.47
CA PHE A 46 19.59 4.47 -3.59
C PHE A 46 18.46 3.78 -2.82
N ASN A 47 18.32 2.45 -2.97
CA ASN A 47 17.28 1.67 -2.30
C ASN A 47 17.48 1.63 -0.78
N TRP A 48 18.73 1.73 -0.32
CA TRP A 48 19.03 1.90 1.10
C TRP A 48 18.70 3.31 1.62
N GLY A 49 18.51 4.30 0.74
CA GLY A 49 18.24 5.69 1.12
C GLY A 49 19.49 6.56 1.30
N ALA A 50 20.65 6.13 0.77
CA ALA A 50 21.89 6.89 0.86
C ALA A 50 21.88 8.11 -0.08
N ARG A 51 22.66 9.14 0.28
CA ARG A 51 22.90 10.28 -0.63
C ARG A 51 24.04 9.93 -1.59
N ILE A 52 23.71 9.77 -2.86
CA ILE A 52 24.70 9.51 -3.91
C ILE A 52 25.35 10.84 -4.30
N GLU A 53 26.55 11.08 -3.77
CA GLU A 53 27.29 12.34 -3.98
C GLU A 53 27.85 12.43 -5.39
N ALA A 54 28.33 11.31 -5.92
CA ALA A 54 28.92 11.28 -7.25
C ALA A 54 28.92 9.87 -7.86
N ILE A 55 28.72 9.84 -9.18
CA ILE A 55 28.91 8.63 -9.98
C ILE A 55 29.99 8.93 -11.03
N VAL A 56 31.10 8.22 -10.97
CA VAL A 56 32.19 8.40 -11.93
C VAL A 56 31.93 7.55 -13.16
N LEU A 57 31.59 8.19 -14.27
CA LEU A 57 31.24 7.51 -15.52
C LEU A 57 32.36 7.66 -16.56
N ASP A 58 32.63 6.56 -17.25
CA ASP A 58 33.53 6.46 -18.41
C ASP A 58 32.76 6.36 -19.74
N ASN A 59 31.41 6.29 -19.70
CA ASN A 59 30.53 6.20 -20.87
C ASN A 59 29.36 7.20 -20.76
N GLY A 60 29.14 7.97 -21.83
CA GLY A 60 28.03 8.94 -21.94
C GLY A 60 26.64 8.30 -22.00
N GLU A 61 26.46 7.15 -22.63
CA GLU A 61 25.13 6.55 -22.90
C GLU A 61 24.34 6.20 -21.62
N LEU A 62 25.05 5.80 -20.56
CA LEU A 62 24.43 5.46 -19.28
C LEU A 62 24.16 6.71 -18.43
N THR A 63 24.83 7.82 -18.73
CA THR A 63 24.72 9.07 -17.96
C THR A 63 23.30 9.60 -17.95
N ASP A 64 22.64 9.61 -19.11
CA ASP A 64 21.27 10.12 -19.24
C ASP A 64 20.26 9.20 -18.54
N HIS A 65 20.50 7.89 -18.57
CA HIS A 65 19.70 6.94 -17.81
C HIS A 65 19.81 7.19 -16.29
N LEU A 66 21.03 7.36 -15.77
CA LEU A 66 21.24 7.57 -14.34
C LEU A 66 20.67 8.92 -13.88
N LYS A 67 20.85 9.99 -14.67
CA LYS A 67 20.28 11.32 -14.37
C LYS A 67 18.75 11.32 -14.33
N SER A 68 18.11 10.55 -15.21
CA SER A 68 16.65 10.51 -15.28
C SER A 68 15.99 9.70 -14.14
N HIS A 69 16.75 8.83 -13.47
CA HIS A 69 16.20 7.90 -12.48
C HIS A 69 16.75 8.09 -11.06
N TYR A 70 17.92 8.71 -10.90
CA TYR A 70 18.57 8.88 -9.60
C TYR A 70 19.03 10.33 -9.41
N VAL A 71 18.77 10.86 -8.22
CA VAL A 71 19.31 12.17 -7.80
C VAL A 71 20.80 12.02 -7.55
N CYS A 72 21.60 12.20 -8.59
CA CYS A 72 23.06 12.03 -8.54
C CYS A 72 23.75 13.02 -9.49
N THR A 73 25.00 13.36 -9.17
CA THR A 73 25.86 14.16 -10.05
C THR A 73 26.85 13.21 -10.74
N PRO A 74 26.61 12.83 -12.01
CA PRO A 74 27.62 12.09 -12.77
C PRO A 74 28.80 13.01 -13.05
N VAL A 75 30.00 12.50 -12.82
CA VAL A 75 31.26 13.23 -12.98
C VAL A 75 32.24 12.40 -13.80
N SER A 76 33.09 13.06 -14.57
CA SER A 76 34.24 12.41 -15.19
C SER A 76 35.25 11.96 -14.14
N TYR A 77 36.14 11.04 -14.51
CA TYR A 77 37.22 10.62 -13.61
C TYR A 77 38.10 11.78 -13.13
N LYS A 78 38.38 12.75 -14.02
CA LYS A 78 39.17 13.95 -13.68
C LYS A 78 38.45 14.86 -12.69
N GLU A 79 37.12 14.96 -12.78
CA GLU A 79 36.30 15.75 -11.87
C GLU A 79 36.09 15.05 -10.54
N ALA A 80 35.93 13.72 -10.56
CA ALA A 80 35.77 12.93 -9.36
C ALA A 80 36.92 13.15 -8.36
N ILE A 81 38.16 13.24 -8.87
CA ILE A 81 39.38 13.48 -8.07
C ILE A 81 39.32 14.83 -7.36
N LYS A 82 38.59 15.78 -7.93
CA LYS A 82 38.45 17.14 -7.41
C LYS A 82 37.27 17.27 -6.42
N LEU A 83 36.50 16.22 -6.18
CA LEU A 83 35.34 16.30 -5.30
C LEU A 83 35.76 16.38 -3.83
N PRO A 84 35.41 17.45 -3.10
CA PRO A 84 35.72 17.58 -1.68
C PRO A 84 34.94 16.53 -0.88
N PRO A 85 35.46 16.04 0.26
CA PRO A 85 36.64 16.53 0.94
C PRO A 85 37.94 15.92 0.38
N HIS A 86 38.99 16.74 0.27
CA HIS A 86 40.37 16.28 0.03
C HIS A 86 41.05 15.75 1.31
N SER A 87 40.26 15.54 2.37
CA SER A 87 40.64 15.04 3.68
C SER A 87 39.86 13.75 3.97
N PRO A 88 40.16 13.02 5.06
CA PRO A 88 39.52 11.74 5.35
C PRO A 88 37.98 11.85 5.33
N TRP A 89 37.37 11.26 4.32
CA TRP A 89 35.93 11.34 4.08
C TRP A 89 35.21 10.26 4.90
N ALA A 90 34.11 10.60 5.57
CA ALA A 90 33.34 9.65 6.39
C ALA A 90 32.37 8.77 5.59
N GLY A 91 32.26 8.97 4.28
CA GLY A 91 31.34 8.24 3.41
C GLY A 91 31.86 6.88 2.95
N VAL A 92 31.04 6.23 2.10
CA VAL A 92 31.28 4.88 1.55
C VAL A 92 31.64 4.97 0.07
N LEU A 93 32.74 4.33 -0.30
CA LEU A 93 33.19 4.23 -1.69
C LEU A 93 32.90 2.83 -2.27
N CYS A 94 32.06 2.75 -3.30
CA CYS A 94 31.76 1.49 -3.99
C CYS A 94 32.49 1.42 -5.34
N LEU A 95 33.26 0.35 -5.56
CA LEU A 95 34.15 0.17 -6.72
C LEU A 95 33.97 -1.21 -7.36
N LEU A 96 34.15 -1.30 -8.68
CA LEU A 96 34.31 -2.58 -9.39
C LEU A 96 35.75 -2.91 -9.75
N LEU A 97 36.62 -1.90 -9.82
CA LEU A 97 38.05 -2.07 -10.04
C LEU A 97 38.77 -1.09 -9.13
N TRP A 98 39.99 -1.46 -8.72
CA TRP A 98 40.84 -0.51 -8.00
C TRP A 98 41.20 0.65 -8.92
N VAL A 99 40.97 1.87 -8.46
CA VAL A 99 41.32 3.09 -9.17
C VAL A 99 42.20 3.93 -8.23
N PRO A 100 43.23 4.66 -8.72
CA PRO A 100 44.06 5.56 -7.91
C PRO A 100 43.30 6.52 -6.97
N TYR A 101 42.01 6.72 -7.25
CA TYR A 101 41.00 7.44 -6.45
C TYR A 101 41.05 7.23 -4.93
N MET A 102 41.26 5.99 -4.46
CA MET A 102 41.30 5.66 -3.03
C MET A 102 42.46 6.34 -2.29
N LYS A 103 43.60 6.57 -2.95
CA LYS A 103 44.77 7.19 -2.32
C LYS A 103 44.55 8.66 -1.98
N GLN A 104 43.66 9.34 -2.71
CA GLN A 104 43.46 10.79 -2.58
C GLN A 104 42.27 11.14 -1.67
N ASN A 105 41.21 10.32 -1.66
CA ASN A 105 39.97 10.65 -0.94
C ASN A 105 39.83 9.95 0.42
N LEU A 106 40.67 8.94 0.71
CA LEU A 106 40.72 8.19 1.97
C LEU A 106 39.31 7.98 2.57
N PRO A 107 38.39 7.19 1.97
CA PRO A 107 37.03 7.00 2.47
C PRO A 107 36.99 6.32 3.85
N GLY A 108 35.85 6.36 4.53
CA GLY A 108 35.66 5.68 5.81
C GLY A 108 35.65 4.16 5.58
N ASP A 109 34.80 3.74 4.65
CA ASP A 109 34.78 2.38 4.11
C ASP A 109 34.86 2.40 2.59
N ALA A 110 35.47 1.37 2.02
CA ALA A 110 35.39 1.09 0.60
C ALA A 110 35.09 -0.39 0.36
N VAL A 111 34.25 -0.68 -0.63
CA VAL A 111 34.06 -2.05 -1.13
C VAL A 111 34.40 -2.15 -2.59
N ILE A 112 35.19 -3.17 -2.90
CA ILE A 112 35.62 -3.52 -4.24
C ILE A 112 35.03 -4.89 -4.59
N ALA A 113 34.29 -4.94 -5.68
CA ALA A 113 33.73 -6.18 -6.21
C ALA A 113 34.49 -6.61 -7.46
N LEU A 114 35.13 -7.77 -7.43
CA LEU A 114 35.85 -8.35 -8.55
C LEU A 114 35.23 -9.68 -8.99
N PRO A 115 35.24 -10.03 -10.29
CA PRO A 115 34.69 -11.30 -10.77
C PRO A 115 35.33 -12.52 -10.09
N GLY A 116 34.52 -13.49 -9.69
CA GLY A 116 34.97 -14.70 -9.01
C GLY A 116 35.76 -15.67 -9.89
N THR A 117 35.87 -15.40 -11.19
CA THR A 117 36.73 -16.11 -12.15
C THR A 117 38.21 -15.81 -11.93
N LEU A 118 38.54 -14.68 -11.28
CA LEU A 118 39.90 -14.36 -10.90
C LEU A 118 40.34 -15.24 -9.73
N SER A 119 41.57 -15.75 -9.81
CA SER A 119 42.21 -16.43 -8.68
C SER A 119 42.44 -15.43 -7.54
N ARG A 120 42.53 -15.94 -6.30
CA ARG A 120 42.87 -15.12 -5.13
C ARG A 120 44.19 -14.36 -5.33
N THR A 121 45.17 -14.98 -5.97
CA THR A 121 46.47 -14.35 -6.26
C THR A 121 46.33 -13.18 -7.24
N GLN A 122 45.57 -13.35 -8.33
CA GLN A 122 45.29 -12.26 -9.28
C GLN A 122 44.54 -11.11 -8.61
N VAL A 123 43.55 -11.43 -7.77
CA VAL A 123 42.83 -10.42 -6.97
C VAL A 123 43.80 -9.64 -6.08
N LEU A 124 44.67 -10.32 -5.33
CA LEU A 124 45.64 -9.68 -4.46
C LEU A 124 46.70 -8.86 -5.22
N GLN A 125 47.01 -9.21 -6.47
CA GLN A 125 47.90 -8.43 -7.33
C GLN A 125 47.22 -7.17 -7.89
N MET A 126 45.91 -7.21 -8.10
CA MET A 126 45.12 -6.06 -8.57
C MET A 126 44.78 -5.07 -7.45
N ILE A 127 44.82 -5.52 -6.19
CA ILE A 127 44.62 -4.70 -5.01
C ILE A 127 45.99 -4.14 -4.58
N PRO A 128 46.16 -2.83 -4.38
CA PRO A 128 47.39 -2.32 -3.81
C PRO A 128 47.56 -2.84 -2.38
N LYS A 129 48.82 -3.05 -1.99
CA LYS A 129 49.16 -3.34 -0.59
C LYS A 129 48.44 -2.34 0.31
N ALA A 130 47.57 -2.84 1.19
CA ALA A 130 46.78 -2.01 2.09
C ALA A 130 47.74 -1.04 2.78
N SER A 131 47.47 0.27 2.68
CA SER A 131 48.23 1.24 3.45
C SER A 131 48.04 0.92 4.93
N THR A 132 48.95 1.40 5.79
CA THR A 132 48.83 1.32 7.26
C THR A 132 47.53 1.94 7.81
N HIS A 133 46.71 2.55 6.96
CA HIS A 133 45.47 3.24 7.31
C HIS A 133 44.20 2.39 7.14
N TYR A 134 44.25 1.20 6.52
CA TYR A 134 43.07 0.35 6.32
C TYR A 134 43.26 -1.10 6.77
N SER A 135 42.24 -1.65 7.42
CA SER A 135 42.05 -3.10 7.54
C SER A 135 41.30 -3.62 6.32
N MET A 136 41.79 -4.72 5.73
CA MET A 136 41.19 -5.34 4.55
C MET A 136 40.58 -6.71 4.91
N LYS A 137 39.33 -6.93 4.51
CA LYS A 137 38.65 -8.22 4.58
C LYS A 137 38.17 -8.64 3.20
N MET A 138 38.54 -9.84 2.77
CA MET A 138 38.11 -10.40 1.49
C MET A 138 37.17 -11.58 1.72
N SER A 139 36.06 -11.61 1.00
CA SER A 139 35.09 -12.69 1.03
C SER A 139 34.69 -13.10 -0.40
N LYS A 140 34.35 -14.38 -0.60
CA LYS A 140 33.84 -14.88 -1.88
C LYS A 140 32.32 -15.06 -1.76
N ALA A 141 31.56 -14.20 -2.42
CA ALA A 141 30.10 -14.24 -2.46
C ALA A 141 29.63 -15.07 -3.66
N ILE A 142 28.78 -16.07 -3.44
CA ILE A 142 28.18 -16.88 -4.52
C ILE A 142 26.70 -16.58 -4.56
N HIS A 143 26.15 -16.24 -5.72
CA HIS A 143 24.78 -15.72 -5.85
C HIS A 143 23.73 -16.63 -5.19
N SER A 144 23.79 -17.94 -5.43
CA SER A 144 22.90 -18.91 -4.78
C SER A 144 23.01 -19.00 -3.26
N LYS A 145 24.15 -18.64 -2.67
CA LYS A 145 24.31 -18.54 -1.20
C LYS A 145 23.67 -17.29 -0.60
N PHE A 146 23.28 -16.34 -1.44
CA PHE A 146 22.50 -15.16 -1.07
C PHE A 146 21.03 -15.31 -1.49
N GLY A 147 20.58 -16.54 -1.78
CA GLY A 147 19.22 -16.83 -2.24
C GLY A 147 18.97 -16.45 -3.70
N GLY A 148 20.01 -16.23 -4.50
CA GLY A 148 19.88 -16.02 -5.94
C GLY A 148 19.79 -17.32 -6.74
N VAL A 149 19.57 -17.19 -8.05
CA VAL A 149 19.36 -18.35 -8.94
C VAL A 149 20.56 -18.67 -9.84
N THR A 150 21.77 -18.15 -9.58
CA THR A 150 22.97 -18.46 -10.40
C THR A 150 24.13 -19.00 -9.55
N HIS A 151 25.08 -19.69 -10.19
CA HIS A 151 26.34 -20.09 -9.56
C HIS A 151 27.43 -19.00 -9.56
N LEU A 152 27.09 -17.78 -9.99
CA LEU A 152 28.05 -16.72 -10.16
C LEU A 152 28.71 -16.36 -8.82
N ALA A 153 30.04 -16.29 -8.83
CA ALA A 153 30.82 -15.85 -7.69
C ALA A 153 31.45 -14.47 -7.93
N TRP A 154 31.57 -13.69 -6.87
CA TRP A 154 32.27 -12.41 -6.83
C TRP A 154 33.17 -12.35 -5.59
N HIS A 155 34.36 -11.80 -5.74
CA HIS A 155 35.22 -11.44 -4.62
C HIS A 155 34.83 -10.06 -4.13
N MET A 156 34.41 -9.98 -2.88
CA MET A 156 34.03 -8.75 -2.20
C MET A 156 35.13 -8.38 -1.22
N ILE A 157 35.86 -7.31 -1.52
CA ILE A 157 36.96 -6.81 -0.69
C ILE A 157 36.50 -5.55 0.00
N HIS A 158 36.43 -5.60 1.32
CA HIS A 158 36.05 -4.51 2.19
C HIS A 158 37.28 -3.92 2.86
N PHE A 159 37.46 -2.61 2.66
CA PHE A 159 38.44 -1.80 3.36
C PHE A 159 37.72 -0.95 4.40
N SER A 160 38.16 -1.03 5.64
CA SER A 160 37.72 -0.15 6.73
C SER A 160 38.91 0.61 7.27
N ARG A 161 38.74 1.91 7.52
CA ARG A 161 39.81 2.71 8.11
C ARG A 161 40.18 2.16 9.50
N VAL A 162 41.48 1.98 9.75
CA VAL A 162 42.02 1.51 11.04
C VAL A 162 41.48 2.40 12.18
N GLY A 163 41.01 1.76 13.25
CA GLY A 163 40.33 2.43 14.37
C GLY A 163 38.81 2.48 14.25
N THR A 164 38.22 2.14 13.09
CA THR A 164 36.78 1.86 12.99
C THR A 164 36.55 0.39 13.33
N PRO A 165 35.77 0.04 14.37
CA PRO A 165 35.39 -1.35 14.63
C PRO A 165 34.74 -1.93 13.37
N VAL A 166 35.39 -2.92 12.76
CA VAL A 166 34.72 -3.76 11.76
C VAL A 166 33.76 -4.63 12.57
N THR A 167 32.50 -4.21 12.65
CA THR A 167 31.47 -5.10 13.16
C THR A 167 31.48 -6.31 12.24
N THR A 168 31.95 -7.43 12.79
CA THR A 168 31.87 -8.73 12.16
C THR A 168 30.42 -9.16 12.23
N THR A 169 29.49 -8.35 11.72
CA THR A 169 28.18 -8.87 11.39
C THR A 169 28.50 -9.87 10.32
N THR A 170 28.53 -11.14 10.72
CA THR A 170 28.37 -12.28 9.84
C THR A 170 27.26 -11.86 8.89
N LEU A 171 27.63 -11.50 7.66
CA LEU A 171 26.74 -11.51 6.52
C LEU A 171 26.21 -12.94 6.52
N MET A 172 25.12 -13.15 7.26
CA MET A 172 24.57 -14.45 7.52
C MET A 172 24.11 -14.94 6.15
N THR A 173 24.94 -15.74 5.51
CA THR A 173 24.46 -16.74 4.57
C THR A 173 23.62 -17.68 5.43
N LYS A 174 22.35 -17.31 5.67
CA LYS A 174 21.37 -18.21 6.30
C LYS A 174 21.43 -19.50 5.50
N ASN A 175 21.49 -20.60 6.23
CA ASN A 175 21.44 -21.94 5.69
C ASN A 175 20.18 -22.11 4.80
N HIS A 176 20.44 -22.49 3.55
CA HIS A 176 19.68 -23.46 2.73
C HIS A 176 18.27 -23.11 2.20
N PHE A 177 18.14 -22.10 1.35
CA PHE A 177 17.22 -22.22 0.22
C PHE A 177 17.88 -21.71 -1.05
N VAL A 178 18.57 -22.63 -1.75
CA VAL A 178 18.97 -22.39 -3.13
C VAL A 178 17.68 -22.23 -3.93
N GLN A 179 17.43 -21.04 -4.46
CA GLN A 179 16.28 -20.79 -5.31
C GLN A 179 16.55 -21.44 -6.67
N SER A 180 15.56 -22.16 -7.18
CA SER A 180 15.61 -22.71 -8.53
C SER A 180 15.41 -21.59 -9.55
N LEU A 181 15.91 -21.76 -10.76
CA LEU A 181 15.71 -20.83 -11.86
C LEU A 181 14.23 -20.52 -12.10
N GLN A 182 13.33 -21.48 -11.83
CA GLN A 182 11.88 -21.33 -11.95
C GLN A 182 11.34 -20.12 -11.17
N THR A 183 11.93 -19.75 -10.02
CA THR A 183 11.45 -18.60 -9.23
C THR A 183 11.71 -17.26 -9.92
N SER A 184 12.52 -17.24 -10.97
CA SER A 184 12.84 -16.06 -11.79
C SER A 184 12.23 -16.13 -13.19
N LEU A 185 11.38 -17.13 -13.47
CA LEU A 185 10.70 -17.31 -14.74
C LEU A 185 9.20 -16.99 -14.62
N ASP A 186 8.64 -16.39 -15.67
CA ASP A 186 7.21 -16.12 -15.82
C ASP A 186 6.49 -17.43 -16.23
N ASP A 187 5.62 -17.93 -15.36
CA ASP A 187 4.86 -19.15 -15.57
C ASP A 187 3.66 -18.96 -16.52
N THR A 188 3.32 -17.71 -16.85
CA THR A 188 2.28 -17.39 -17.84
C THR A 188 2.78 -17.50 -19.29
N GLU A 189 4.08 -17.71 -19.49
CA GLU A 189 4.65 -17.90 -20.83
C GLU A 189 4.36 -19.31 -21.36
N GLY A 190 3.84 -19.39 -22.58
CA GLY A 190 3.52 -20.63 -23.27
C GLY A 190 4.67 -21.21 -24.11
N LEU A 191 4.38 -22.28 -24.85
CA LEU A 191 5.32 -22.91 -25.79
C LEU A 191 5.82 -21.89 -26.82
N SER A 192 7.12 -21.98 -27.17
CA SER A 192 7.67 -21.12 -28.23
C SER A 192 7.02 -21.44 -29.58
N GLN A 193 6.57 -20.41 -30.29
CA GLN A 193 6.08 -20.54 -31.67
C GLN A 193 7.21 -20.72 -32.71
N MET A 194 8.48 -20.62 -32.29
CA MET A 194 9.60 -20.81 -33.20
C MET A 194 9.74 -22.27 -33.59
N LYS A 195 10.13 -22.56 -34.84
CA LYS A 195 10.54 -23.92 -35.24
C LYS A 195 11.93 -24.20 -34.67
N PHE A 196 12.05 -25.25 -33.87
CA PHE A 196 13.31 -25.62 -33.24
C PHE A 196 13.45 -27.13 -33.07
N ALA A 197 14.69 -27.62 -33.00
CA ALA A 197 15.00 -29.01 -32.71
C ALA A 197 15.75 -29.11 -31.37
N PHE A 198 15.17 -29.79 -30.39
CA PHE A 198 15.82 -30.05 -29.10
C PHE A 198 16.62 -31.34 -29.16
N LYS A 199 17.91 -31.25 -28.84
CA LYS A 199 18.81 -32.39 -28.69
C LYS A 199 19.21 -32.51 -27.21
N PRO A 200 18.72 -33.51 -26.48
CA PRO A 200 19.18 -33.79 -25.12
C PRO A 200 20.68 -34.03 -25.11
N CYS A 201 21.38 -33.39 -24.19
CA CYS A 201 22.81 -33.57 -23.97
C CYS A 201 23.08 -33.21 -22.51
N PRO A 202 23.15 -34.21 -21.60
CA PRO A 202 23.34 -33.95 -20.19
C PRO A 202 24.75 -33.41 -19.95
N GLY A 203 24.88 -32.09 -19.99
CA GLY A 203 26.06 -31.37 -19.54
C GLY A 203 25.98 -31.13 -18.03
N LYS A 204 27.11 -30.75 -17.42
CA LYS A 204 27.18 -30.46 -15.99
C LYS A 204 26.21 -29.34 -15.55
N ASP A 205 25.95 -28.37 -16.43
CA ASP A 205 25.20 -27.16 -16.11
C ASP A 205 23.95 -26.95 -17.00
N TYR A 206 23.71 -27.79 -18.02
CA TYR A 206 22.58 -27.64 -18.96
C TYR A 206 22.09 -29.03 -19.45
N ILE A 207 20.80 -29.15 -19.80
CA ILE A 207 20.14 -30.44 -20.10
C ILE A 207 20.13 -30.81 -21.59
N GLY A 208 20.44 -29.86 -22.46
CA GLY A 208 20.57 -30.10 -23.89
C GLY A 208 20.76 -28.82 -24.69
N THR A 209 20.59 -28.92 -26.00
CA THR A 209 20.71 -27.79 -26.92
C THR A 209 19.51 -27.70 -27.84
N VAL A 210 19.07 -26.48 -28.14
CA VAL A 210 18.07 -26.17 -29.15
C VAL A 210 18.76 -25.61 -30.38
N ALA A 211 18.55 -26.24 -31.54
CA ALA A 211 18.97 -25.70 -32.83
C ALA A 211 17.85 -24.84 -33.41
N ILE A 212 18.15 -23.57 -33.69
CA ILE A 212 17.25 -22.63 -34.36
C ILE A 212 17.82 -22.33 -35.73
N THR A 213 17.05 -22.61 -36.78
CA THR A 213 17.41 -22.29 -38.16
C THR A 213 16.70 -21.00 -38.59
N LYS A 214 17.48 -19.97 -38.97
CA LYS A 214 16.95 -18.73 -39.53
C LYS A 214 17.70 -18.41 -40.83
N GLY A 215 17.05 -18.65 -41.96
CA GLY A 215 17.72 -18.56 -43.26
C GLY A 215 18.76 -19.68 -43.42
N LYS A 216 20.01 -19.31 -43.77
CA LYS A 216 21.13 -20.26 -43.91
C LYS A 216 21.91 -20.50 -42.62
N GLU A 217 21.66 -19.72 -41.57
CA GLU A 217 22.36 -19.86 -40.29
C GLU A 217 21.57 -20.76 -39.34
N THR A 218 22.25 -21.77 -38.79
CA THR A 218 21.73 -22.59 -37.69
C THR A 218 22.53 -22.28 -36.44
N VAL A 219 21.86 -21.83 -35.39
CA VAL A 219 22.49 -21.52 -34.11
C VAL A 219 22.02 -22.50 -33.05
N SER A 220 22.98 -23.11 -32.36
CA SER A 220 22.75 -24.04 -31.26
C SER A 220 22.83 -23.29 -29.93
N LEU A 221 21.73 -23.28 -29.18
CA LEU A 221 21.61 -22.59 -27.88
C LEU A 221 21.44 -23.62 -26.75
N ARG A 222 22.04 -23.35 -25.60
CA ARG A 222 21.94 -24.23 -24.42
C ARG A 222 20.57 -24.12 -23.75
N VAL A 223 20.07 -25.26 -23.25
CA VAL A 223 18.81 -25.38 -22.49
C VAL A 223 19.11 -25.70 -21.03
N TYR A 224 18.55 -24.91 -20.12
CA TYR A 224 18.69 -25.09 -18.67
C TYR A 224 17.38 -25.63 -18.09
N ASP A 225 17.46 -26.51 -17.09
CA ASP A 225 16.27 -26.94 -16.36
C ASP A 225 15.90 -25.89 -15.31
N ALA A 226 14.62 -25.51 -15.26
CA ALA A 226 14.15 -24.52 -14.31
C ALA A 226 14.24 -24.97 -12.84
N ASP A 227 14.36 -26.27 -12.55
CA ASP A 227 14.63 -26.74 -11.17
C ASP A 227 16.09 -26.49 -10.75
N GLY A 228 16.99 -26.32 -11.72
CA GLY A 228 18.40 -26.06 -11.50
C GLY A 228 18.70 -24.57 -11.30
N LEU A 229 19.97 -24.22 -11.45
CA LEU A 229 20.43 -22.83 -11.43
C LEU A 229 20.59 -22.29 -12.85
N ALA A 230 20.35 -21.00 -12.99
CA ALA A 230 20.52 -20.24 -14.21
C ALA A 230 22.01 -20.08 -14.58
N PRO A 231 22.32 -19.93 -15.88
CA PRO A 231 23.67 -19.66 -16.32
C PRO A 231 24.20 -18.32 -15.84
N VAL A 232 25.52 -18.20 -15.89
CA VAL A 232 26.21 -16.92 -15.70
C VAL A 232 25.95 -16.02 -16.92
N LEU A 233 25.06 -15.04 -16.76
CA LEU A 233 24.68 -14.10 -17.82
C LEU A 233 25.86 -13.29 -18.38
N SER A 234 26.90 -13.01 -17.58
CA SER A 234 28.10 -12.30 -18.05
C SER A 234 28.95 -13.11 -19.05
N SER A 235 28.69 -14.41 -19.19
CA SER A 235 29.36 -15.29 -20.16
C SER A 235 28.57 -15.47 -21.47
N ILE A 236 27.38 -14.89 -21.55
CA ILE A 236 26.51 -15.01 -22.72
C ILE A 236 26.92 -13.98 -23.77
N SER A 237 26.98 -14.40 -25.04
CA SER A 237 27.40 -13.55 -26.17
C SER A 237 26.60 -12.25 -26.23
N THR A 238 27.29 -11.14 -26.43
CA THR A 238 26.70 -9.79 -26.43
C THR A 238 25.96 -9.44 -27.72
N THR A 239 25.96 -10.32 -28.74
CA THR A 239 25.26 -10.07 -30.00
C THR A 239 23.73 -10.04 -29.78
N PRO A 240 23.01 -8.95 -30.09
CA PRO A 240 21.59 -8.72 -29.72
C PRO A 240 20.59 -9.83 -30.09
N ARG A 241 20.95 -10.73 -31.01
CA ARG A 241 20.08 -11.79 -31.53
C ARG A 241 20.05 -13.08 -30.69
N PHE A 242 20.96 -13.27 -29.73
CA PHE A 242 21.16 -14.57 -29.05
C PHE A 242 21.22 -14.51 -27.51
N TRP A 243 20.67 -13.46 -26.89
CA TRP A 243 20.89 -13.12 -25.47
C TRP A 243 20.33 -14.07 -24.42
N PHE A 244 19.47 -15.01 -24.79
CA PHE A 244 18.51 -15.45 -23.78
C PHE A 244 18.66 -16.88 -23.28
N PHE A 245 19.40 -17.76 -23.95
CA PHE A 245 19.33 -19.20 -23.69
C PHE A 245 17.88 -19.74 -23.65
N TRP A 246 17.75 -21.06 -23.51
CA TRP A 246 16.46 -21.72 -23.45
C TRP A 246 16.27 -22.36 -22.09
N VAL A 247 15.01 -22.48 -21.67
CA VAL A 247 14.64 -23.11 -20.41
C VAL A 247 13.61 -24.18 -20.65
N ARG A 248 13.72 -25.26 -19.87
CA ARG A 248 12.66 -26.23 -19.64
C ARG A 248 11.98 -25.84 -18.33
N ALA A 249 10.82 -25.20 -18.40
CA ALA A 249 10.18 -24.51 -17.27
C ALA A 249 8.72 -24.91 -17.08
N ALA A 250 8.23 -24.85 -15.85
CA ALA A 250 6.81 -24.98 -15.54
C ALA A 250 6.03 -23.79 -16.13
N SER A 251 4.81 -24.05 -16.58
CA SER A 251 3.94 -23.06 -17.22
C SER A 251 2.48 -23.39 -16.93
N VAL A 252 1.65 -22.37 -16.71
CA VAL A 252 0.21 -22.53 -16.49
C VAL A 252 -0.51 -23.15 -17.70
N TRP A 253 0.11 -23.10 -18.87
CA TRP A 253 -0.40 -23.70 -20.12
C TRP A 253 -0.13 -25.20 -20.23
N SER A 254 0.62 -25.79 -19.28
CA SER A 254 0.90 -27.22 -19.25
C SER A 254 0.76 -27.76 -17.83
N LYS A 255 -0.26 -28.61 -17.62
CA LYS A 255 -0.59 -29.17 -16.30
C LYS A 255 0.34 -30.28 -15.83
N THR A 256 1.03 -30.96 -16.76
CA THR A 256 1.77 -32.20 -16.47
C THR A 256 3.24 -32.14 -16.82
N ASP A 257 3.63 -31.32 -17.80
CA ASP A 257 5.00 -31.27 -18.31
C ASP A 257 5.58 -29.86 -18.36
N LYS A 258 6.88 -29.74 -18.12
CA LYS A 258 7.63 -28.50 -18.38
C LYS A 258 7.74 -28.24 -19.86
N ILE A 259 7.58 -26.98 -20.26
CA ILE A 259 7.68 -26.54 -21.64
C ILE A 259 9.09 -26.04 -21.97
N LEU A 260 9.49 -26.18 -23.24
CA LEU A 260 10.71 -25.59 -23.78
C LEU A 260 10.42 -24.22 -24.38
N ARG A 261 11.05 -23.18 -23.85
CA ARG A 261 10.91 -21.81 -24.37
C ARG A 261 12.18 -20.98 -24.20
N PRO A 262 12.38 -19.93 -25.00
CA PRO A 262 13.42 -18.94 -24.74
C PRO A 262 13.08 -18.13 -23.48
N VAL A 263 14.12 -17.68 -22.77
CA VAL A 263 13.96 -16.72 -21.67
C VAL A 263 13.66 -15.33 -22.26
N LYS A 264 12.85 -14.54 -21.58
CA LYS A 264 12.53 -13.16 -21.96
C LYS A 264 13.49 -12.18 -21.31
N LEU A 265 13.56 -10.98 -21.89
CA LEU A 265 14.45 -9.93 -21.38
C LEU A 265 14.17 -9.56 -19.92
N HIS A 266 12.89 -9.47 -19.52
CA HIS A 266 12.51 -9.16 -18.15
C HIS A 266 12.91 -10.27 -17.15
N GLU A 267 12.84 -11.53 -17.57
CA GLU A 267 13.28 -12.68 -16.77
C GLU A 267 14.81 -12.66 -16.55
N LEU A 268 15.60 -12.15 -17.50
CA LEU A 268 17.04 -11.95 -17.28
C LEU A 268 17.35 -10.94 -16.16
N PHE A 269 16.52 -9.90 -16.01
CA PHE A 269 16.65 -8.98 -14.87
C PHE A 269 16.33 -9.67 -13.54
N LEU A 270 15.34 -10.56 -13.53
CA LEU A 270 14.98 -11.37 -12.35
C LEU A 270 16.10 -12.36 -11.99
N ILE A 271 16.66 -13.04 -12.98
CA ILE A 271 17.77 -13.98 -12.80
C ILE A 271 19.00 -13.30 -12.17
N TRP A 272 19.20 -12.01 -12.45
CA TRP A 272 20.29 -11.22 -11.88
C TRP A 272 19.91 -10.36 -10.65
N ASP A 273 18.67 -10.50 -10.18
CA ASP A 273 18.16 -10.00 -8.90
C ASP A 273 18.15 -8.46 -8.72
N TYR A 274 17.97 -7.71 -9.81
CA TYR A 274 17.84 -6.25 -9.79
C TYR A 274 16.40 -5.76 -9.65
N GLU A 275 16.24 -4.57 -9.06
CA GLU A 275 14.95 -3.88 -8.93
C GLU A 275 14.56 -3.13 -10.21
N GLY A 276 13.29 -2.73 -10.34
CA GLY A 276 12.74 -2.14 -11.58
C GLY A 276 12.35 -3.18 -12.64
N LYS A 277 11.98 -4.38 -12.19
CA LYS A 277 11.60 -5.55 -13.03
C LYS A 277 10.44 -5.29 -14.00
N MET A 278 9.45 -4.50 -13.60
CA MET A 278 8.30 -4.15 -14.45
C MET A 278 8.60 -2.94 -15.34
N ASP A 279 9.47 -2.04 -14.90
CA ASP A 279 9.87 -0.85 -15.67
C ASP A 279 10.48 -1.23 -17.03
N CYS A 280 11.14 -2.40 -17.13
CA CYS A 280 11.70 -2.87 -18.39
C CYS A 280 10.65 -3.32 -19.41
N LYS A 281 9.40 -3.63 -18.99
CA LYS A 281 8.28 -3.95 -19.89
C LYS A 281 7.79 -2.71 -20.66
N HIS A 282 7.95 -1.53 -20.08
CA HIS A 282 7.49 -0.26 -20.66
C HIS A 282 8.59 0.48 -21.47
N ARG A 283 9.81 -0.07 -21.51
CA ARG A 283 10.97 0.54 -22.18
C ARG A 283 11.22 -0.11 -23.53
N SER A 284 11.88 0.63 -24.43
CA SER A 284 12.33 0.06 -25.68
C SER A 284 13.32 -1.10 -25.43
N PHE A 285 13.25 -2.12 -26.28
CA PHE A 285 14.12 -3.29 -26.17
C PHE A 285 15.60 -2.92 -26.11
N SER A 286 16.04 -1.98 -26.95
CA SER A 286 17.42 -1.49 -27.01
C SER A 286 17.86 -0.85 -25.69
N HIS A 287 16.99 -0.07 -25.06
CA HIS A 287 17.29 0.60 -23.79
C HIS A 287 17.36 -0.39 -22.63
N SER A 288 16.40 -1.31 -22.55
CA SER A 288 16.41 -2.40 -21.57
C SER A 288 17.66 -3.29 -21.74
N LEU A 289 18.06 -3.58 -22.98
CA LEU A 289 19.28 -4.34 -23.26
C LEU A 289 20.55 -3.59 -22.85
N LEU A 290 20.60 -2.27 -23.08
CA LEU A 290 21.72 -1.42 -22.62
C LEU A 290 21.86 -1.49 -21.09
N ILE A 291 20.77 -1.32 -20.36
CA ILE A 291 20.80 -1.39 -18.88
C ILE A 291 21.24 -2.77 -18.42
N LEU A 292 20.68 -3.84 -19.00
CA LEU A 292 21.05 -5.21 -18.65
C LEU A 292 22.55 -5.45 -18.88
N ARG A 293 23.10 -4.99 -20.00
CA ARG A 293 24.55 -5.09 -20.30
C ARG A 293 25.41 -4.48 -19.21
N HIS A 294 25.03 -3.32 -18.69
CA HIS A 294 25.76 -2.68 -17.59
C HIS A 294 25.58 -3.43 -16.27
N ARG A 295 24.36 -3.89 -15.98
CA ARG A 295 23.99 -4.64 -14.78
C ARG A 295 24.68 -6.02 -14.67
N VAL A 296 24.94 -6.71 -15.78
CA VAL A 296 25.66 -8.01 -15.75
C VAL A 296 27.17 -7.86 -15.56
N LEU A 297 27.70 -6.65 -15.71
CA LEU A 297 29.11 -6.32 -15.43
C LEU A 297 29.36 -6.03 -13.93
N SER A 298 28.31 -6.03 -13.10
CA SER A 298 28.35 -5.91 -11.65
C SER A 298 27.82 -7.17 -10.95
N PRO A 299 28.13 -7.35 -9.65
CA PRO A 299 27.55 -8.44 -8.88
C PRO A 299 26.02 -8.40 -8.92
N PRO A 300 25.35 -9.56 -8.85
CA PRO A 300 23.89 -9.64 -8.75
C PRO A 300 23.33 -8.78 -7.63
N GLY A 301 22.11 -8.26 -7.84
CA GLY A 301 21.52 -7.27 -6.94
C GLY A 301 21.41 -7.75 -5.49
N LYS A 302 21.12 -9.04 -5.25
CA LYS A 302 21.11 -9.62 -3.89
C LYS A 302 22.49 -9.55 -3.20
N ILE A 303 23.58 -9.84 -3.92
CA ILE A 303 24.94 -9.70 -3.38
C ILE A 303 25.21 -8.21 -3.10
N VAL A 304 24.89 -7.33 -4.03
CA VAL A 304 25.13 -5.89 -3.85
C VAL A 304 24.36 -5.33 -2.67
N ARG A 305 23.06 -5.62 -2.54
CA ARG A 305 22.24 -5.18 -1.39
C ARG A 305 22.79 -5.70 -0.08
N ALA A 306 23.15 -6.98 0.00
CA ALA A 306 23.70 -7.56 1.23
C ALA A 306 24.95 -6.80 1.71
N PHE A 307 25.90 -6.53 0.80
CA PHE A 307 27.11 -5.79 1.14
C PHE A 307 26.86 -4.29 1.33
N ALA A 308 26.15 -3.63 0.42
CA ALA A 308 25.84 -2.21 0.50
C ALA A 308 25.10 -1.88 1.81
N PHE A 309 24.05 -2.63 2.14
CA PHE A 309 23.24 -2.36 3.32
C PHE A 309 24.05 -2.59 4.60
N GLY A 310 24.88 -3.64 4.65
CA GLY A 310 25.77 -3.88 5.79
C GLY A 310 26.75 -2.72 6.03
N LEU A 311 27.38 -2.21 4.96
CA LEU A 311 28.32 -1.10 5.04
C LEU A 311 27.63 0.21 5.44
N LEU A 312 26.53 0.52 4.77
CA LEU A 312 25.81 1.77 4.97
C LEU A 312 25.18 1.82 6.36
N GLN A 313 24.63 0.70 6.84
CA GLN A 313 24.15 0.56 8.20
C GLN A 313 25.29 0.75 9.22
N GLN A 314 26.45 0.14 9.00
CA GLN A 314 27.63 0.33 9.85
C GLN A 314 28.05 1.80 9.92
N ARG A 315 27.88 2.59 8.84
CA ARG A 315 28.21 4.02 8.84
C ARG A 315 27.15 4.91 9.43
N ASN A 316 25.87 4.59 9.23
CA ASN A 316 24.76 5.35 9.78
C ASN A 316 24.85 5.45 11.32
N THR A 317 25.30 4.40 11.98
CA THR A 317 25.49 4.38 13.45
C THR A 317 26.59 5.33 13.97
N TYR A 318 27.45 5.89 13.11
CA TYR A 318 28.53 6.81 13.51
C TYR A 318 28.25 8.29 13.21
N VAL A 319 27.23 8.61 12.41
CA VAL A 319 26.90 10.01 12.12
C VAL A 319 26.08 10.54 13.30
N GLU A 320 26.76 11.06 14.32
CA GLU A 320 26.13 11.72 15.48
C GLU A 320 25.13 12.80 15.02
N SER A 321 24.00 12.88 15.72
CA SER A 321 22.97 13.90 15.50
C SER A 321 23.55 15.29 15.77
N PRO A 322 23.56 16.23 14.80
CA PRO A 322 23.95 17.60 15.07
C PRO A 322 23.00 18.21 16.09
N SER A 323 23.57 18.64 17.21
CA SER A 323 22.88 19.06 18.45
C SER A 323 22.15 20.41 18.38
N ASN A 324 22.04 21.04 17.21
CA ASN A 324 21.44 22.38 17.06
C ASN A 324 20.40 22.40 15.95
N VAL A 325 19.14 22.14 16.30
CA VAL A 325 17.98 22.51 15.46
C VAL A 325 17.31 23.72 16.10
N VAL A 326 17.34 24.84 15.37
CA VAL A 326 16.75 26.13 15.73
C VAL A 326 15.23 25.97 15.93
N PRO A 327 14.61 26.59 16.95
CA PRO A 327 13.17 26.51 17.15
C PRO A 327 12.43 27.25 16.03
N ILE A 328 11.60 26.54 15.27
CA ILE A 328 10.72 27.13 14.27
C ILE A 328 9.57 27.84 15.01
N LYS A 329 9.45 29.16 14.83
CA LYS A 329 8.35 29.96 15.38
C LYS A 329 7.03 29.62 14.68
N ALA A 330 5.96 29.56 15.47
CA ALA A 330 4.59 29.37 14.99
C ALA A 330 4.13 30.56 14.12
N GLY A 331 3.50 30.27 12.98
CA GLY A 331 2.90 31.28 12.10
C GLY A 331 1.88 30.66 11.14
N LYS A 332 0.72 31.31 11.08
CA LYS A 332 -0.46 31.20 10.20
C LYS A 332 -0.26 30.42 8.88
N SER A 333 -1.30 29.66 8.51
CA SER A 333 -1.43 28.88 7.28
C SER A 333 -1.37 29.74 6.01
N GLU A 334 -0.15 29.98 5.51
CA GLU A 334 0.10 30.32 4.12
C GLU A 334 0.28 29.03 3.30
N ASP A 335 0.27 29.09 1.97
CA ASP A 335 0.42 27.92 1.08
C ASP A 335 1.80 27.27 1.30
N ILE A 336 1.89 26.35 2.27
CA ILE A 336 3.08 25.53 2.50
C ILE A 336 3.08 24.42 1.43
N PRO A 337 4.12 24.33 0.56
CA PRO A 337 4.29 23.18 -0.31
C PRO A 337 4.35 21.89 0.54
N PHE A 338 3.97 20.74 -0.02
CA PHE A 338 4.00 19.47 0.71
C PHE A 338 5.30 19.36 1.53
N SER A 339 5.18 19.27 2.84
CA SER A 339 6.33 19.13 3.70
C SER A 339 7.04 17.81 3.35
N PRO A 340 8.36 17.71 3.51
CA PRO A 340 9.06 16.44 3.34
C PRO A 340 8.45 15.30 4.18
N LEU A 341 7.84 15.63 5.32
CA LEU A 341 7.07 14.70 6.16
C LEU A 341 5.75 14.26 5.51
N GLU A 342 5.00 15.16 4.87
CA GLU A 342 3.78 14.80 4.12
C GLU A 342 4.11 13.94 2.90
N VAL A 343 5.16 14.26 2.15
CA VAL A 343 5.63 13.45 1.01
C VAL A 343 6.12 12.08 1.48
N THR A 344 6.88 12.04 2.57
CA THR A 344 7.36 10.76 3.14
C THR A 344 6.20 9.94 3.69
N ALA A 345 5.24 10.57 4.36
CA ALA A 345 4.06 9.92 4.89
C ALA A 345 3.15 9.38 3.79
N GLU A 346 3.05 10.10 2.68
CA GLU A 346 2.32 9.65 1.49
C GLU A 346 3.02 8.50 0.78
N VAL A 347 4.34 8.57 0.59
CA VAL A 347 5.15 7.45 0.05
C VAL A 347 5.08 6.22 0.96
N GLN A 348 5.03 6.42 2.29
CA GLN A 348 4.88 5.32 3.24
C GLN A 348 3.47 4.75 3.26
N ALA A 349 2.42 5.58 3.15
CA ALA A 349 1.04 5.12 3.02
C ALA A 349 0.78 4.43 1.66
N GLU A 350 1.42 4.89 0.58
CA GLU A 350 1.43 4.23 -0.73
C GLU A 350 2.20 2.90 -0.69
N ALA A 351 3.33 2.82 0.04
CA ALA A 351 4.10 1.59 0.22
C ALA A 351 3.54 0.63 1.30
N ALA A 352 2.57 1.08 2.09
CA ALA A 352 1.84 0.27 3.08
C ALA A 352 0.53 -0.31 2.50
N CYS A 353 -0.05 0.34 1.48
CA CYS A 353 -0.92 -0.35 0.53
C CYS A 353 -0.06 -1.41 -0.19
N PRO A 354 -0.51 -2.67 -0.33
CA PRO A 354 0.17 -3.61 -1.20
C PRO A 354 0.29 -2.97 -2.59
N ASP A 355 1.50 -2.95 -3.16
CA ASP A 355 1.77 -2.46 -4.53
C ASP A 355 0.88 -3.14 -5.61
N ASP A 356 0.16 -4.21 -5.25
CA ASP A 356 -0.74 -5.00 -6.08
C ASP A 356 -2.24 -4.70 -5.89
N ALA A 357 -2.64 -3.81 -4.98
CA ALA A 357 -4.01 -3.29 -4.98
C ALA A 357 -4.12 -2.25 -6.11
N ASN A 358 -4.09 -2.72 -7.36
CA ASN A 358 -4.63 -1.95 -8.48
C ASN A 358 -6.03 -1.54 -8.03
N ILE A 359 -6.24 -0.25 -7.74
CA ILE A 359 -7.58 0.34 -7.71
C ILE A 359 -8.24 -0.20 -8.96
N ASP A 360 -9.34 -0.96 -8.83
CA ASP A 360 -9.92 -1.66 -9.96
C ASP A 360 -10.51 -0.63 -10.92
N LEU A 361 -9.66 -0.22 -11.86
CA LEU A 361 -9.97 0.77 -12.85
C LEU A 361 -10.96 0.22 -13.88
N SER A 362 -11.22 -1.09 -13.90
CA SER A 362 -12.20 -1.70 -14.79
C SER A 362 -13.62 -1.19 -14.51
N THR A 363 -13.91 -0.78 -13.28
CA THR A 363 -15.18 -0.13 -12.90
C THR A 363 -15.48 1.14 -13.72
N TRP A 364 -14.42 1.76 -14.25
CA TRP A 364 -14.49 2.98 -15.06
C TRP A 364 -14.03 2.77 -16.50
N ALA A 365 -13.60 1.56 -16.85
CA ALA A 365 -13.17 1.19 -18.19
C ALA A 365 -14.37 0.63 -18.97
N SER A 366 -14.42 0.90 -20.27
CA SER A 366 -15.29 0.13 -21.16
C SER A 366 -14.80 -1.34 -21.21
N PRO A 367 -15.69 -2.34 -21.30
CA PRO A 367 -15.29 -3.74 -21.55
C PRO A 367 -14.41 -3.91 -22.79
N THR A 368 -14.49 -2.97 -23.74
CA THR A 368 -13.72 -2.95 -24.99
C THR A 368 -12.63 -1.88 -25.01
N GLU A 369 -12.25 -1.32 -23.85
CA GLU A 369 -11.27 -0.24 -23.75
C GLU A 369 -9.90 -0.68 -24.31
N THR A 370 -9.39 0.07 -25.27
CA THR A 370 -8.05 -0.08 -25.83
C THR A 370 -6.98 0.50 -24.90
N SER A 371 -5.71 0.11 -25.07
CA SER A 371 -4.62 0.70 -24.26
C SER A 371 -4.50 2.22 -24.42
N GLN A 372 -4.81 2.76 -25.61
CA GLN A 372 -4.81 4.21 -25.83
C GLN A 372 -5.94 4.92 -25.08
N GLU A 373 -7.13 4.32 -25.03
CA GLU A 373 -8.25 4.85 -24.25
C GLU A 373 -7.98 4.78 -22.75
N ALA A 374 -7.35 3.71 -22.27
CA ALA A 374 -6.90 3.60 -20.88
C ALA A 374 -5.87 4.69 -20.51
N ASP A 375 -4.90 4.96 -21.38
CA ASP A 375 -3.93 6.06 -21.21
C ASP A 375 -4.62 7.43 -21.23
N ALA A 376 -5.56 7.63 -22.15
CA ALA A 376 -6.36 8.85 -22.23
C ALA A 376 -7.20 9.06 -20.96
N ARG A 377 -7.83 8.01 -20.43
CA ARG A 377 -8.59 8.04 -19.18
C ARG A 377 -7.71 8.45 -18.00
N MET A 378 -6.48 7.95 -17.92
CA MET A 378 -5.51 8.38 -16.89
C MET A 378 -5.15 9.86 -16.99
N CYS A 379 -4.95 10.38 -18.20
CA CYS A 379 -4.74 11.80 -18.45
C CYS A 379 -5.98 12.64 -18.06
N LEU A 380 -7.17 12.23 -18.51
CA LEU A 380 -8.43 12.91 -18.23
C LEU A 380 -8.72 12.98 -16.73
N ARG A 381 -8.41 11.95 -15.96
CA ARG A 381 -8.55 11.97 -14.48
C ARG A 381 -7.68 13.03 -13.83
N ARG A 382 -6.43 13.18 -14.27
CA ARG A 382 -5.53 14.23 -13.76
C ARG A 382 -6.04 15.62 -14.11
N VAL A 383 -6.64 15.77 -15.29
CA VAL A 383 -7.30 17.03 -15.68
C VAL A 383 -8.56 17.27 -14.86
N ALA A 384 -9.40 16.25 -14.67
CA ALA A 384 -10.66 16.32 -13.93
C ALA A 384 -10.44 16.70 -12.47
N VAL A 385 -9.47 16.08 -11.76
CA VAL A 385 -9.18 16.45 -10.36
C VAL A 385 -8.64 17.88 -10.25
N LYS A 386 -7.82 18.33 -11.20
CA LYS A 386 -7.33 19.72 -11.24
C LYS A 386 -8.46 20.70 -11.51
N TRP A 387 -9.34 20.38 -12.45
CA TRP A 387 -10.52 21.19 -12.75
C TRP A 387 -11.48 21.24 -11.57
N TRP A 388 -11.76 20.09 -10.94
CA TRP A 388 -12.59 19.97 -9.75
C TRP A 388 -12.04 20.82 -8.60
N SER A 389 -10.74 20.70 -8.31
CA SER A 389 -10.05 21.48 -7.30
C SER A 389 -10.14 22.98 -7.60
N TRP A 390 -9.82 23.38 -8.84
CA TRP A 390 -9.95 24.77 -9.29
C TRP A 390 -11.39 25.29 -9.16
N HIS A 391 -12.39 24.51 -9.58
CA HIS A 391 -13.80 24.88 -9.52
C HIS A 391 -14.25 25.10 -8.07
N HIS A 392 -13.93 24.17 -7.18
CA HIS A 392 -14.27 24.28 -5.76
C HIS A 392 -13.57 25.46 -5.08
N VAL A 393 -12.28 25.67 -5.35
CA VAL A 393 -11.54 26.81 -4.83
C VAL A 393 -12.13 28.12 -5.34
N SER A 394 -12.43 28.22 -6.64
CA SER A 394 -13.02 29.42 -7.25
C SER A 394 -14.40 29.73 -6.66
N THR A 395 -15.25 28.70 -6.51
CA THR A 395 -16.58 28.85 -5.91
C THR A 395 -16.48 29.27 -4.43
N ALA A 396 -15.56 28.68 -3.66
CA ALA A 396 -15.37 29.04 -2.26
C ALA A 396 -14.79 30.46 -2.08
N LEU A 397 -13.87 30.89 -2.94
CA LEU A 397 -13.34 32.25 -2.95
C LEU A 397 -14.40 33.27 -3.37
N LYS A 398 -15.22 32.95 -4.38
CA LYS A 398 -16.37 33.77 -4.78
C LYS A 398 -17.34 33.91 -3.61
N TRP A 399 -17.68 32.82 -2.95
CA TRP A 399 -18.55 32.81 -1.77
C TRP A 399 -18.00 33.66 -0.61
N LEU A 400 -16.67 33.70 -0.43
CA LEU A 400 -16.00 34.59 0.54
C LEU A 400 -16.01 36.06 0.14
N SER A 401 -16.09 36.37 -1.15
CA SER A 401 -16.08 37.75 -1.66
C SER A 401 -17.43 38.45 -1.56
N GLU A 402 -18.51 37.71 -1.28
CA GLU A 402 -19.84 38.27 -1.04
C GLU A 402 -19.89 39.00 0.31
N GLU A 403 -20.70 40.07 0.40
CA GLU A 403 -20.79 40.91 1.60
C GLU A 403 -21.26 40.09 2.83
N LEU A 404 -20.76 40.47 4.02
CA LEU A 404 -21.03 39.86 5.34
C LEU A 404 -20.47 38.44 5.53
N ARG A 405 -19.14 38.31 5.69
CA ARG A 405 -18.45 37.07 6.13
C ARG A 405 -17.65 37.33 7.40
N CYS A 406 -17.74 36.40 8.36
CA CYS A 406 -17.01 36.52 9.62
C CYS A 406 -15.60 35.90 9.51
N GLU A 407 -14.75 36.16 10.51
CA GLU A 407 -13.40 35.58 10.55
C GLU A 407 -13.41 34.04 10.53
N GLN A 408 -14.42 33.44 11.14
CA GLN A 408 -14.62 31.98 11.14
C GLN A 408 -14.91 31.44 9.74
N ASP A 409 -15.69 32.15 8.92
CA ASP A 409 -15.95 31.78 7.53
C ASP A 409 -14.64 31.76 6.73
N HIS A 410 -13.81 32.80 6.90
CA HIS A 410 -12.50 32.86 6.26
C HIS A 410 -11.57 31.73 6.70
N ALA A 411 -11.51 31.44 8.00
CA ALA A 411 -10.67 30.37 8.54
C ALA A 411 -11.12 28.98 8.05
N GLY A 412 -12.42 28.71 8.08
CA GLY A 412 -13.00 27.45 7.61
C GLY A 412 -12.75 27.24 6.11
N VAL A 413 -13.03 28.24 5.27
CA VAL A 413 -12.82 28.12 3.82
C VAL A 413 -11.34 27.95 3.47
N LYS A 414 -10.43 28.64 4.16
CA LYS A 414 -8.99 28.45 3.97
C LYS A 414 -8.57 27.00 4.21
N ASP A 415 -9.08 26.36 5.27
CA ASP A 415 -8.79 24.94 5.55
C ASP A 415 -9.40 24.01 4.49
N CYS A 416 -10.64 24.26 4.04
CA CYS A 416 -11.24 23.52 2.92
C CYS A 416 -10.38 23.63 1.65
N ILE A 417 -9.95 24.84 1.27
CA ILE A 417 -9.08 25.08 0.12
C ILE A 417 -7.74 24.35 0.29
N PHE A 418 -7.14 24.41 1.47
CA PHE A 418 -5.86 23.75 1.78
C PHE A 418 -5.93 22.23 1.55
N ARG A 419 -7.04 21.60 1.93
CA ARG A 419 -7.31 20.17 1.73
C ARG A 419 -7.64 19.84 0.27
N ILE A 420 -8.51 20.62 -0.36
CA ILE A 420 -8.92 20.47 -1.78
C ILE A 420 -7.73 20.63 -2.74
N LYS A 421 -6.80 21.55 -2.47
CA LYS A 421 -5.61 21.71 -3.32
C LYS A 421 -4.68 20.48 -3.31
N ALA A 422 -4.72 19.69 -2.25
CA ALA A 422 -3.91 18.49 -2.12
C ALA A 422 -4.64 17.22 -2.55
N CYS A 423 -5.95 17.27 -2.84
CA CYS A 423 -6.72 16.09 -3.20
C CYS A 423 -6.16 15.45 -4.47
N ARG A 424 -6.17 14.11 -4.49
CA ARG A 424 -5.96 13.30 -5.67
C ARG A 424 -7.28 12.62 -6.01
N TYR A 425 -7.38 12.07 -7.22
CA TYR A 425 -8.63 11.46 -7.69
C TYR A 425 -9.20 10.39 -6.74
N PHE A 426 -8.34 9.66 -6.03
CA PHE A 426 -8.75 8.58 -5.10
C PHE A 426 -8.37 8.81 -3.64
N LYS A 427 -7.71 9.93 -3.31
CA LYS A 427 -7.13 10.11 -1.98
C LYS A 427 -7.21 11.57 -1.55
N TRP A 428 -7.33 11.77 -0.25
CA TRP A 428 -7.19 13.06 0.41
C TRP A 428 -5.92 13.08 1.28
N PRO A 429 -4.75 13.40 0.69
CA PRO A 429 -3.48 13.44 1.42
C PRO A 429 -3.46 14.37 2.63
N ARG A 430 -4.33 15.37 2.68
CA ARG A 430 -4.47 16.27 3.83
C ARG A 430 -5.72 15.98 4.67
N GLY A 431 -6.40 14.87 4.40
CA GLY A 431 -7.71 14.54 4.95
C GLY A 431 -8.83 15.33 4.27
N SER A 432 -10.02 14.73 4.19
CA SER A 432 -11.23 15.39 3.73
C SER A 432 -11.80 16.34 4.78
N ARG A 433 -12.66 17.25 4.32
CA ARG A 433 -13.45 18.15 5.16
C ARG A 433 -14.68 18.58 4.38
N ILE A 434 -15.82 18.63 5.05
CA ILE A 434 -17.06 19.09 4.44
C ILE A 434 -16.92 20.55 3.99
N VAL A 435 -17.16 20.80 2.69
CA VAL A 435 -17.10 22.11 2.04
C VAL A 435 -18.35 22.90 2.40
N PHE A 436 -18.39 23.38 3.64
CA PHE A 436 -19.59 24.01 4.23
C PHE A 436 -20.09 25.24 3.46
N SER A 437 -19.23 25.92 2.68
CA SER A 437 -19.63 27.05 1.83
C SER A 437 -20.58 26.66 0.69
N ARG A 438 -20.76 25.36 0.42
CA ARG A 438 -21.74 24.84 -0.54
C ARG A 438 -23.08 24.48 0.08
N ILE A 439 -23.20 24.60 1.41
CA ILE A 439 -24.42 24.25 2.14
C ILE A 439 -25.39 25.44 2.08
N PRO A 440 -26.65 25.25 1.67
CA PRO A 440 -27.67 26.30 1.73
C PRO A 440 -27.85 26.83 3.16
N ARG A 441 -28.02 28.15 3.30
CA ARG A 441 -28.34 28.81 4.58
C ARG A 441 -29.85 28.86 4.84
N ASP A 442 -30.52 27.73 4.69
CA ASP A 442 -31.96 27.63 4.99
C ASP A 442 -32.18 27.61 6.53
N PRO A 443 -33.18 28.34 7.08
CA PRO A 443 -33.51 28.33 8.51
C PRO A 443 -33.65 26.94 9.15
N ASP A 444 -34.17 25.95 8.40
CA ASP A 444 -34.33 24.58 8.91
C ASP A 444 -32.97 23.83 9.02
N HIS A 445 -31.92 24.38 8.42
CA HIS A 445 -30.61 23.76 8.24
C HIS A 445 -29.44 24.62 8.74
N GLU A 446 -29.71 25.82 9.26
CA GLU A 446 -28.70 26.80 9.69
C GLU A 446 -27.74 26.24 10.75
N GLY A 447 -28.22 25.30 11.58
CA GLY A 447 -27.40 24.62 12.60
C GLY A 447 -26.20 23.87 12.02
N TRP A 448 -26.38 23.16 10.90
CA TRP A 448 -25.31 22.32 10.33
C TRP A 448 -24.26 23.13 9.59
N PHE A 449 -24.63 24.27 8.99
CA PHE A 449 -23.65 25.20 8.42
C PHE A 449 -22.62 25.62 9.47
N GLY A 450 -23.09 26.03 10.65
CA GLY A 450 -22.22 26.38 11.78
C GLY A 450 -21.40 25.20 12.26
N ASP A 451 -22.02 24.03 12.41
CA ASP A 451 -21.34 22.81 12.88
C ASP A 451 -20.22 22.33 11.95
N PHE A 452 -20.38 22.41 10.61
CA PHE A 452 -19.31 22.06 9.67
C PHE A 452 -18.21 23.13 9.57
N ARG A 453 -18.57 24.41 9.80
CA ARG A 453 -17.61 25.53 9.83
C ARG A 453 -16.76 25.52 11.09
N ASP A 454 -17.41 25.47 12.24
CA ASP A 454 -16.82 25.72 13.56
C ASP A 454 -16.50 24.41 14.29
N GLY A 455 -17.29 23.37 14.05
CA GLY A 455 -17.19 22.05 14.67
C GLY A 455 -18.36 21.75 15.59
N VAL A 456 -18.74 20.46 15.63
CA VAL A 456 -19.88 19.99 16.41
C VAL A 456 -19.51 19.94 17.89
N LYS A 457 -20.37 20.53 18.73
CA LYS A 457 -20.18 20.52 20.19
C LYS A 457 -20.55 19.16 20.77
N LEU A 458 -19.68 18.61 21.60
CA LEU A 458 -19.97 17.38 22.33
C LEU A 458 -20.92 17.70 23.51
N ARG A 459 -22.04 16.98 23.57
CA ARG A 459 -23.05 17.20 24.62
C ARG A 459 -22.53 16.62 25.94
N GLN A 460 -22.29 17.47 26.93
CA GLN A 460 -21.89 17.06 28.28
C GLN A 460 -23.12 16.71 29.11
N LEU A 461 -22.99 15.75 30.04
CA LEU A 461 -24.05 15.44 31.00
C LEU A 461 -24.25 16.63 31.95
N PRO A 462 -25.52 17.00 32.24
CA PRO A 462 -25.81 18.08 33.19
C PRO A 462 -25.14 17.87 34.55
N GLY A 463 -24.55 18.93 35.10
CA GLY A 463 -23.90 18.89 36.42
C GLY A 463 -22.56 18.17 36.46
N THR A 464 -22.03 17.72 35.33
CA THR A 464 -20.71 17.06 35.25
C THR A 464 -19.65 18.02 34.70
N THR A 465 -18.38 17.80 35.06
CA THR A 465 -17.23 18.53 34.48
C THR A 465 -16.35 17.54 33.76
N LEU A 466 -15.89 17.86 32.55
CA LEU A 466 -15.00 16.98 31.82
C LEU A 466 -13.72 16.68 32.62
N PRO A 467 -13.26 15.42 32.63
CA PRO A 467 -12.06 15.06 33.37
C PRO A 467 -10.84 15.76 32.77
N GLN A 468 -9.84 15.97 33.61
CA GLN A 468 -8.53 16.48 33.21
C GLN A 468 -7.47 15.46 33.60
N GLY A 469 -6.41 15.36 32.81
CA GLY A 469 -5.33 14.42 33.09
C GLY A 469 -4.55 14.02 31.85
N ARG A 470 -3.33 13.56 32.07
CA ARG A 470 -2.43 13.13 31.00
C ARG A 470 -2.09 11.66 31.15
N MET A 471 -3.04 10.78 30.84
CA MET A 471 -2.81 9.33 30.90
C MET A 471 -1.67 8.92 29.95
N PRO A 472 -0.86 7.91 30.32
CA PRO A 472 0.09 7.30 29.40
C PRO A 472 -0.63 6.48 28.34
N ASN A 473 -0.02 6.36 27.16
CA ASN A 473 -0.51 5.44 26.13
C ASN A 473 -0.34 3.99 26.62
N ILE A 474 -1.21 3.09 26.16
CA ILE A 474 -1.05 1.66 26.42
C ILE A 474 0.20 1.20 25.63
N PRO A 475 1.12 0.42 26.24
CA PRO A 475 2.26 -0.12 25.52
C PRO A 475 1.82 -0.93 24.30
N THR A 476 2.54 -0.76 23.19
CA THR A 476 2.32 -1.41 21.89
C THR A 476 3.61 -2.08 21.43
N GLU A 477 3.49 -3.18 20.69
CA GLU A 477 4.63 -3.95 20.20
C GLU A 477 5.34 -3.26 19.02
N THR A 478 4.62 -2.47 18.20
CA THR A 478 5.16 -1.78 17.01
C THR A 478 4.65 -0.34 16.92
N ARG A 479 5.51 0.64 17.18
CA ARG A 479 5.14 2.07 17.34
C ARG A 479 5.16 2.91 16.06
N GLU A 480 5.75 2.41 14.97
CA GLU A 480 6.10 3.22 13.79
C GLU A 480 4.92 3.44 12.82
N ASP A 481 4.03 2.45 12.64
CA ASP A 481 2.81 2.59 11.83
C ASP A 481 1.78 3.56 12.48
N GLU A 482 1.96 3.85 13.77
CA GLU A 482 1.02 4.63 14.58
C GLU A 482 1.10 6.15 14.36
N LEU A 483 2.16 6.68 13.73
CA LEU A 483 2.38 8.13 13.59
C LEU A 483 1.89 8.70 12.24
N LEU A 484 1.77 7.84 11.22
CA LEU A 484 1.57 8.26 9.83
C LEU A 484 0.15 8.75 9.53
N THR A 485 -0.86 8.15 10.16
CA THR A 485 -2.28 8.49 9.96
C THR A 485 -2.71 9.72 10.78
N LEU A 486 -1.94 10.11 11.80
CA LEU A 486 -2.40 11.03 12.85
C LEU A 486 -2.11 12.51 12.60
N CYS A 487 -1.00 12.85 11.94
CA CYS A 487 -0.56 14.26 11.86
C CYS A 487 -1.54 15.20 11.12
N ARG A 488 -2.48 14.67 10.33
CA ARG A 488 -3.40 15.45 9.47
C ARG A 488 -4.62 16.01 10.20
N TYR A 489 -4.90 15.48 11.39
CA TYR A 489 -6.11 15.76 12.18
C TYR A 489 -5.81 16.31 13.57
N LEU A 490 -4.53 16.54 13.84
CA LEU A 490 -4.03 17.04 15.10
C LEU A 490 -3.56 18.47 14.94
N GLU A 491 -3.90 19.31 15.90
CA GLU A 491 -3.42 20.68 16.01
C GLU A 491 -2.63 20.87 17.30
N HIS A 492 -1.77 21.89 17.31
CA HIS A 492 -1.18 22.39 18.54
C HIS A 492 -2.21 23.23 19.30
N GLY A 493 -2.22 23.10 20.63
CA GLY A 493 -3.05 23.90 21.50
C GLY A 493 -3.04 23.41 22.94
N GLU A 494 -3.85 24.04 23.77
CA GLU A 494 -4.04 23.59 25.15
C GLU A 494 -4.61 22.17 25.17
N VAL A 495 -4.00 21.30 25.99
CA VAL A 495 -4.42 19.92 26.25
C VAL A 495 -4.68 19.75 27.74
N LYS A 496 -5.97 19.64 28.09
CA LYS A 496 -6.51 19.39 29.43
C LYS A 496 -6.66 17.90 29.72
N LEU A 497 -7.02 17.10 28.71
CA LEU A 497 -7.18 15.66 28.82
C LEU A 497 -6.47 14.94 27.67
N VAL A 498 -5.72 13.89 27.98
CA VAL A 498 -5.11 12.99 26.99
C VAL A 498 -5.94 11.71 26.91
N ILE A 499 -6.29 11.34 25.69
CA ILE A 499 -6.94 10.07 25.38
C ILE A 499 -5.83 9.04 25.14
N PRO A 500 -5.71 8.00 25.98
CA PRO A 500 -4.75 6.93 25.73
C PRO A 500 -5.16 6.17 24.45
N ARG A 501 -4.18 5.61 23.76
CA ARG A 501 -4.40 4.80 22.57
C ARG A 501 -3.92 3.37 22.77
N PHE A 502 -4.42 2.47 21.93
CA PHE A 502 -3.95 1.10 21.77
C PHE A 502 -4.08 0.66 20.30
N THR A 503 -3.33 -0.36 19.91
CA THR A 503 -3.37 -0.93 18.56
C THR A 503 -4.40 -2.04 18.46
N VAL A 504 -5.14 -2.05 17.35
CA VAL A 504 -6.05 -3.12 16.98
C VAL A 504 -5.50 -3.80 15.72
N PRO A 505 -5.05 -5.07 15.79
CA PRO A 505 -4.65 -5.79 14.59
C PRO A 505 -5.88 -6.06 13.72
N LYS A 506 -5.85 -5.62 12.45
CA LYS A 506 -6.83 -5.98 11.43
C LYS A 506 -6.31 -7.19 10.65
N ALA A 507 -7.20 -7.93 9.98
CA ALA A 507 -6.79 -9.09 9.19
C ALA A 507 -5.68 -8.72 8.18
N GLY A 508 -4.57 -9.46 8.18
CA GLY A 508 -3.38 -9.14 7.39
C GLY A 508 -2.27 -8.49 8.21
N LYS A 509 -1.54 -7.54 7.61
CA LYS A 509 -0.45 -6.76 8.25
C LYS A 509 -0.90 -5.35 8.66
N ASP A 510 -2.19 -5.05 8.58
CA ASP A 510 -2.73 -3.72 8.85
C ASP A 510 -3.01 -3.55 10.36
N VAL A 511 -2.53 -2.45 10.94
CA VAL A 511 -2.68 -2.12 12.36
C VAL A 511 -3.42 -0.80 12.49
N HIS A 512 -4.57 -0.82 13.17
CA HIS A 512 -5.38 0.38 13.40
C HIS A 512 -5.08 0.96 14.77
N VAL A 513 -5.06 2.29 14.87
CA VAL A 513 -4.91 2.98 16.17
C VAL A 513 -6.30 3.29 16.73
N ALA A 514 -6.64 2.66 17.85
CA ALA A 514 -7.86 2.95 18.60
C ALA A 514 -7.57 3.91 19.76
N TRP A 515 -8.48 4.85 20.00
CA TRP A 515 -8.38 5.80 21.10
C TRP A 515 -9.39 5.45 22.19
N ASP A 516 -8.88 5.22 23.40
CA ASP A 516 -9.69 4.78 24.52
C ASP A 516 -10.17 5.97 25.35
N ALA A 517 -11.17 6.67 24.82
CA ALA A 517 -11.87 7.74 25.54
C ALA A 517 -12.74 7.21 26.70
N LYS A 518 -12.82 5.89 26.89
CA LYS A 518 -13.45 5.27 28.06
C LYS A 518 -12.45 5.17 29.21
N ALA A 519 -11.20 4.77 28.95
CA ALA A 519 -10.16 4.63 29.97
C ALA A 519 -9.85 5.93 30.72
N ASN A 520 -9.93 7.08 30.06
CA ASN A 520 -9.73 8.38 30.69
C ASN A 520 -11.01 9.03 31.25
N GLY A 521 -12.14 8.32 31.19
CA GLY A 521 -13.43 8.78 31.71
C GLY A 521 -14.12 9.84 30.84
N HIS A 522 -13.56 10.26 29.70
CA HIS A 522 -14.17 11.28 28.84
C HIS A 522 -15.60 10.89 28.41
N ASN A 523 -15.77 9.66 27.91
CA ASN A 523 -17.06 9.16 27.46
C ASN A 523 -18.12 9.05 28.57
N ALA A 524 -17.71 8.93 29.84
CA ALA A 524 -18.63 8.88 30.97
C ALA A 524 -19.31 10.22 31.26
N HIS A 525 -18.72 11.33 30.80
CA HIS A 525 -19.22 12.70 31.00
C HIS A 525 -19.98 13.24 29.78
N LEU A 526 -20.06 12.44 28.71
CA LEU A 526 -20.76 12.81 27.49
C LEU A 526 -22.12 12.13 27.41
N TRP A 527 -23.09 12.89 26.96
CA TRP A 527 -24.37 12.39 26.51
C TRP A 527 -24.40 12.33 24.99
N THR A 528 -25.05 11.31 24.45
CA THR A 528 -25.29 11.17 23.01
C THR A 528 -26.63 10.47 22.89
N PRO A 529 -27.55 11.00 22.07
CA PRO A 529 -28.83 10.34 21.88
C PRO A 529 -28.63 8.99 21.19
N SER A 530 -29.51 8.05 21.49
CA SER A 530 -29.70 6.89 20.63
C SER A 530 -30.25 7.38 19.29
N PHE A 531 -29.77 6.80 18.21
CA PHE A 531 -30.23 7.10 16.86
C PHE A 531 -30.36 5.80 16.09
N LEU A 532 -31.32 5.78 15.17
CA LEU A 532 -31.55 4.62 14.32
C LEU A 532 -30.46 4.58 13.25
N LEU A 533 -29.83 3.42 13.13
CA LEU A 533 -28.93 3.08 12.06
C LEU A 533 -29.57 1.95 11.27
N GLY A 534 -29.21 1.84 10.00
CA GLY A 534 -29.59 0.69 9.20
C GLY A 534 -29.20 -0.61 9.90
N ASP A 535 -30.06 -1.61 9.79
CA ASP A 535 -29.75 -2.97 10.19
C ASP A 535 -29.93 -3.96 9.04
N SER A 536 -29.67 -5.22 9.35
CA SER A 536 -29.74 -6.27 8.35
C SER A 536 -31.15 -6.54 7.85
N GLY A 537 -32.17 -6.23 8.65
CA GLY A 537 -33.56 -6.26 8.22
C GLY A 537 -33.79 -5.24 7.11
N ASP A 538 -33.28 -4.01 7.27
CA ASP A 538 -33.37 -2.99 6.21
C ASP A 538 -32.69 -3.47 4.92
N LEU A 539 -31.48 -4.07 5.02
CA LEU A 539 -30.79 -4.63 3.85
C LEU A 539 -31.57 -5.81 3.23
N GLU A 540 -32.14 -6.69 4.06
CA GLU A 540 -32.98 -7.81 3.61
C GLU A 540 -34.20 -7.30 2.83
N GLU A 541 -34.85 -6.23 3.30
CA GLU A 541 -36.01 -5.61 2.64
C GLU A 541 -35.68 -5.00 1.27
N MET A 542 -34.45 -4.53 1.06
CA MET A 542 -34.00 -4.01 -0.24
C MET A 542 -33.68 -5.10 -1.27
N THR A 543 -33.44 -6.33 -0.81
CA THR A 543 -33.05 -7.44 -1.68
C THR A 543 -34.23 -8.35 -1.97
N VAL A 544 -34.49 -8.56 -3.26
CA VAL A 544 -35.60 -9.38 -3.70
C VAL A 544 -35.08 -10.59 -4.45
N LYS A 545 -35.84 -11.69 -4.39
CA LYS A 545 -35.62 -12.85 -5.22
C LYS A 545 -35.56 -12.49 -6.70
N TRP A 546 -34.92 -13.35 -7.48
CA TRP A 546 -34.88 -13.22 -8.93
C TRP A 546 -36.30 -13.29 -9.48
N LEU A 547 -36.65 -12.32 -10.34
CA LEU A 547 -37.95 -12.25 -11.01
C LEU A 547 -37.73 -12.12 -12.50
N SER A 548 -38.54 -12.81 -13.30
CA SER A 548 -38.56 -12.68 -14.77
C SER A 548 -39.27 -11.40 -15.25
N VAL A 549 -39.98 -10.73 -14.34
CA VAL A 549 -40.76 -9.50 -14.59
C VAL A 549 -40.52 -8.46 -13.49
N PRO A 550 -40.80 -7.17 -13.75
CA PRO A 550 -40.73 -6.13 -12.74
C PRO A 550 -41.57 -6.41 -11.49
N VAL A 551 -41.15 -5.86 -10.34
CA VAL A 551 -41.78 -6.10 -9.04
C VAL A 551 -43.26 -5.73 -9.03
N GLY A 552 -43.64 -4.60 -9.59
CA GLY A 552 -45.05 -4.20 -9.66
C GLY A 552 -45.91 -5.18 -10.45
N ILE A 553 -45.40 -5.69 -11.58
CA ILE A 553 -46.08 -6.71 -12.38
C ILE A 553 -46.18 -8.03 -11.60
N TYR A 554 -45.09 -8.45 -10.95
CA TYR A 554 -45.07 -9.65 -10.13
C TYR A 554 -46.13 -9.59 -9.02
N LEU A 555 -46.21 -8.47 -8.29
CA LEU A 555 -47.19 -8.26 -7.23
C LEU A 555 -48.62 -8.21 -7.77
N LYS A 556 -48.86 -7.53 -8.90
CA LYS A 556 -50.19 -7.47 -9.56
C LYS A 556 -50.68 -8.85 -10.00
N ASN A 557 -49.78 -9.73 -10.40
CA ASN A 557 -50.09 -11.10 -10.80
C ASN A 557 -50.28 -12.07 -9.62
N GLY A 558 -50.28 -11.56 -8.37
CA GLY A 558 -50.44 -12.38 -7.18
C GLY A 558 -49.19 -13.18 -6.79
N GLY A 559 -48.02 -12.74 -7.27
CA GLY A 559 -46.73 -13.40 -7.00
C GLY A 559 -46.64 -14.82 -7.57
N PRO A 560 -46.74 -14.99 -8.90
CA PRO A 560 -46.70 -16.30 -9.54
C PRO A 560 -45.39 -17.05 -9.25
N ASP A 561 -45.40 -18.36 -9.49
CA ASP A 561 -44.18 -19.17 -9.42
C ASP A 561 -43.23 -18.77 -10.55
N GLU A 562 -41.92 -18.79 -10.24
CA GLU A 562 -40.85 -18.49 -11.18
C GLU A 562 -40.15 -19.80 -11.60
N ASP A 563 -39.92 -19.97 -12.90
CA ASP A 563 -39.18 -21.12 -13.43
C ASP A 563 -37.66 -20.85 -13.41
N TYR A 564 -37.04 -21.13 -12.27
CA TYR A 564 -35.61 -20.97 -12.06
C TYR A 564 -34.73 -21.99 -12.81
N THR A 565 -35.29 -22.80 -13.71
CA THR A 565 -34.50 -23.63 -14.63
C THR A 565 -33.98 -22.85 -15.83
N GLN A 566 -34.52 -21.66 -16.08
CA GLN A 566 -34.08 -20.75 -17.13
C GLN A 566 -32.69 -20.16 -16.87
N ASP A 567 -32.06 -19.63 -17.92
CA ASP A 567 -30.76 -18.97 -17.78
C ASP A 567 -30.87 -17.73 -16.88
N ALA A 568 -29.87 -17.54 -16.02
CA ALA A 568 -29.81 -16.45 -15.06
C ALA A 568 -29.89 -15.06 -15.73
N SER A 569 -29.59 -14.91 -17.02
CA SER A 569 -29.72 -13.66 -17.76
C SER A 569 -31.16 -13.24 -18.03
N HIS A 570 -32.15 -14.12 -17.83
CA HIS A 570 -33.57 -13.79 -17.99
C HIS A 570 -34.18 -13.12 -16.76
N PHE A 571 -33.45 -13.09 -15.64
CA PHE A 571 -33.98 -12.58 -14.38
C PHE A 571 -33.44 -11.19 -14.06
N ILE A 572 -34.33 -10.36 -13.53
CA ILE A 572 -34.02 -9.12 -12.85
C ILE A 572 -33.57 -9.45 -11.42
N LYS A 573 -32.35 -9.03 -11.06
CA LYS A 573 -31.70 -9.36 -9.79
C LYS A 573 -31.46 -8.09 -8.97
N SER A 574 -31.31 -8.25 -7.66
CA SER A 574 -30.78 -7.18 -6.80
C SER A 574 -29.26 -7.13 -6.89
N TRP A 575 -28.73 -6.00 -7.34
CA TRP A 575 -27.30 -5.69 -7.36
C TRP A 575 -26.99 -4.72 -6.24
N GLN A 576 -25.94 -5.02 -5.49
CA GLN A 576 -25.55 -4.25 -4.31
C GLN A 576 -24.19 -3.62 -4.57
N ALA A 577 -24.06 -2.31 -4.34
CA ALA A 577 -22.76 -1.65 -4.25
C ALA A 577 -22.39 -1.43 -2.79
N ASP A 578 -21.11 -1.14 -2.57
CA ASP A 578 -20.57 -0.85 -1.25
C ASP A 578 -19.72 0.41 -1.37
N ILE A 579 -20.08 1.43 -0.61
CA ILE A 579 -19.41 2.72 -0.55
C ILE A 579 -18.95 2.93 0.89
N ASP A 580 -17.63 2.97 1.07
CA ASP A 580 -17.02 3.33 2.35
C ASP A 580 -16.85 4.85 2.41
N VAL A 581 -17.31 5.47 3.50
CA VAL A 581 -17.09 6.90 3.76
C VAL A 581 -15.70 7.07 4.35
N GLY A 582 -14.72 7.33 3.49
CA GLY A 582 -13.33 7.53 3.85
C GLY A 582 -13.19 8.51 5.02
N GLN A 583 -12.67 8.00 6.14
CA GLN A 583 -12.39 8.76 7.36
C GLN A 583 -13.62 9.53 7.88
N GLN A 584 -14.81 8.92 7.81
CA GLN A 584 -16.12 9.54 8.11
C GLN A 584 -16.11 10.50 9.30
N PHE A 585 -15.57 10.08 10.44
CA PHE A 585 -15.55 10.91 11.66
C PHE A 585 -14.67 12.14 11.49
N ASN A 586 -13.52 11.98 10.83
CA ASN A 586 -12.56 13.06 10.66
C ASN A 586 -13.02 14.11 9.64
N ASN A 587 -14.07 13.84 8.85
CA ASN A 587 -14.69 14.83 7.97
C ASN A 587 -15.41 15.94 8.74
N VAL A 588 -15.77 15.68 10.01
CA VAL A 588 -16.49 16.60 10.89
C VAL A 588 -15.55 17.20 11.93
N GLN A 589 -15.55 18.54 12.03
CA GLN A 589 -14.72 19.25 13.00
C GLN A 589 -15.24 19.05 14.43
N ALA A 590 -14.35 18.99 15.40
CA ALA A 590 -14.70 19.09 16.81
C ALA A 590 -14.79 20.55 17.21
N HIS A 591 -15.81 20.92 18.00
CA HIS A 591 -15.98 22.30 18.45
C HIS A 591 -14.76 22.78 19.26
N PRO A 592 -14.28 24.04 19.09
CA PRO A 592 -13.06 24.54 19.74
C PRO A 592 -13.06 24.43 21.27
N HIS A 593 -14.23 24.53 21.89
CA HIS A 593 -14.41 24.36 23.34
C HIS A 593 -14.04 22.94 23.83
N ASP A 594 -14.25 21.92 22.99
CA ASP A 594 -14.09 20.53 23.38
C ASP A 594 -12.71 19.97 22.99
N ARG A 595 -12.04 20.56 21.98
CA ARG A 595 -10.67 20.18 21.54
C ARG A 595 -9.66 20.05 22.67
N PRO A 596 -9.62 20.91 23.72
CA PRO A 596 -8.69 20.73 24.83
C PRO A 596 -8.82 19.40 25.56
N TYR A 597 -9.98 18.74 25.48
CA TYR A 597 -10.23 17.45 26.10
C TYR A 597 -10.00 16.26 25.16
N LEU A 598 -9.65 16.54 23.90
CA LEU A 598 -9.34 15.54 22.87
C LEU A 598 -7.83 15.46 22.60
N GLY A 599 -7.04 15.57 23.67
CA GLY A 599 -5.59 15.56 23.59
C GLY A 599 -5.03 14.19 23.27
N VAL A 600 -3.89 14.18 22.61
CA VAL A 600 -3.12 12.99 22.28
C VAL A 600 -1.67 13.17 22.69
N ARG A 601 -1.04 12.08 23.13
CA ARG A 601 0.39 12.05 23.42
C ARG A 601 1.11 11.46 22.23
N LEU A 602 1.94 12.26 21.58
CA LEU A 602 2.84 11.81 20.53
C LEU A 602 4.22 11.54 21.12
N ILE A 603 4.85 10.46 20.64
CA ILE A 603 6.14 9.99 21.11
C ILE A 603 7.02 9.80 19.88
N ASP A 604 8.15 10.51 19.84
CA ASP A 604 9.25 10.27 18.90
C ASP A 604 10.02 9.05 19.41
N THR A 605 9.61 7.88 18.91
CA THR A 605 10.24 6.60 19.26
C THR A 605 11.68 6.61 18.78
N ARG A 606 12.59 6.19 19.66
CA ARG A 606 14.02 6.10 19.34
C ARG A 606 14.51 4.68 19.51
N ASN A 607 14.90 4.06 18.41
CA ASN A 607 15.35 2.67 18.36
C ASN A 607 16.77 2.49 18.96
N ASP A 608 17.43 3.58 19.37
CA ASP A 608 18.75 3.59 20.02
C ASP A 608 18.67 3.45 21.55
N GLY A 609 17.47 3.30 22.11
CA GLY A 609 17.24 3.22 23.56
C GLY A 609 17.44 4.54 24.30
N SER A 610 17.69 5.65 23.59
CA SER A 610 17.78 6.97 24.21
C SER A 610 16.40 7.48 24.64
N ARG A 611 16.39 8.50 25.49
CA ARG A 611 15.14 9.07 26.03
C ARG A 611 14.24 9.55 24.89
N GLU A 612 13.08 8.91 24.79
CA GLU A 612 12.05 9.27 23.82
C GLU A 612 11.55 10.69 24.09
N ARG A 613 11.41 11.49 23.02
CA ARG A 613 10.76 12.79 23.12
C ARG A 613 9.27 12.57 23.04
N HIS A 614 8.51 13.26 23.88
CA HIS A 614 7.06 13.30 23.74
C HIS A 614 6.56 14.73 23.69
N TRP A 615 5.42 14.92 23.05
CA TRP A 615 4.69 16.18 23.08
C TRP A 615 3.20 15.89 22.99
N PHE A 616 2.40 16.93 23.24
CA PHE A 616 0.96 16.82 23.22
C PHE A 616 0.42 17.63 22.04
N MET A 617 -0.55 17.02 21.36
CA MET A 617 -1.39 17.68 20.36
C MET A 617 -2.84 17.38 20.73
N ARG A 618 -3.80 17.90 19.98
CA ARG A 618 -5.22 17.59 20.17
C ARG A 618 -5.93 17.42 18.84
N TYR A 619 -6.98 16.63 18.83
CA TYR A 619 -7.84 16.52 17.66
C TYR A 619 -8.54 17.84 17.37
N SER A 620 -8.52 18.24 16.09
CA SER A 620 -9.37 19.31 15.56
C SER A 620 -10.70 18.78 15.02
N VAL A 621 -10.84 17.46 14.90
CA VAL A 621 -11.96 16.73 14.31
C VAL A 621 -12.56 15.73 15.29
N LEU A 622 -13.70 15.12 14.96
CA LEU A 622 -14.18 13.95 15.68
C LEU A 622 -13.16 12.80 15.52
N HIS A 623 -12.99 12.02 16.58
CA HIS A 623 -11.99 10.95 16.66
C HIS A 623 -12.66 9.60 16.89
N PHE A 624 -12.02 8.53 16.45
CA PHE A 624 -12.45 7.17 16.78
C PHE A 624 -12.46 6.95 18.30
N GLY A 625 -13.46 6.25 18.82
CA GLY A 625 -13.59 5.97 20.27
C GLY A 625 -14.33 7.04 21.08
N GLY A 626 -14.61 8.22 20.51
CA GLY A 626 -15.46 9.23 21.14
C GLY A 626 -16.94 8.85 21.12
N LYS A 627 -17.63 8.92 22.27
CA LYS A 627 -19.05 8.53 22.41
C LYS A 627 -19.99 9.26 21.44
N GLY A 628 -19.78 10.56 21.24
CA GLY A 628 -20.60 11.39 20.35
C GLY A 628 -20.18 11.34 18.88
N SER A 629 -19.03 10.74 18.56
CA SER A 629 -18.45 10.80 17.22
C SER A 629 -19.29 10.09 16.16
N PRO A 630 -19.75 8.84 16.37
CA PRO A 630 -20.61 8.15 15.39
C PRO A 630 -21.92 8.90 15.13
N TYR A 631 -22.61 9.34 16.19
CA TYR A 631 -23.87 10.09 16.05
C TYR A 631 -23.68 11.36 15.21
N ASN A 632 -22.72 12.20 15.58
CA ASN A 632 -22.50 13.48 14.89
C ASN A 632 -22.07 13.28 13.43
N ALA A 633 -21.23 12.27 13.16
CA ALA A 633 -20.79 11.97 11.80
C ALA A 633 -21.93 11.42 10.93
N CYS A 634 -22.74 10.50 11.45
CA CYS A 634 -23.91 9.97 10.74
C CYS A 634 -24.97 11.06 10.48
N GLN A 635 -25.22 11.93 11.46
CA GLN A 635 -26.14 13.05 11.26
C GLN A 635 -25.59 14.03 10.22
N GLY A 636 -24.30 14.33 10.25
CA GLY A 636 -23.67 15.16 9.22
C GLY A 636 -23.77 14.54 7.82
N GLN A 637 -23.59 13.22 7.71
CA GLN A 637 -23.79 12.47 6.47
C GLN A 637 -25.22 12.59 5.94
N LEU A 638 -26.22 12.37 6.81
CA LEU A 638 -27.63 12.47 6.45
C LEU A 638 -28.00 13.86 5.90
N GLN A 639 -27.42 14.91 6.47
CA GLN A 639 -27.66 16.29 6.03
C GLN A 639 -27.10 16.53 4.62
N ILE A 640 -25.94 15.97 4.31
CA ILE A 640 -25.35 16.05 2.97
C ILE A 640 -26.29 15.42 1.93
N TRP A 641 -26.99 14.34 2.29
CA TRP A 641 -27.94 13.66 1.41
C TRP A 641 -29.32 14.30 1.33
N SER A 642 -29.76 15.01 2.37
CA SER A 642 -31.06 15.68 2.34
C SER A 642 -31.07 16.94 1.47
N TRP A 643 -29.91 17.53 1.15
CA TRP A 643 -29.85 18.78 0.37
C TRP A 643 -30.15 18.62 -1.13
N PRO A 644 -29.77 17.52 -1.81
CA PRO A 644 -30.25 17.25 -3.17
C PRO A 644 -31.62 16.58 -3.22
N ARG A 645 -32.06 15.92 -2.13
CA ARG A 645 -33.22 15.02 -2.12
C ARG A 645 -34.34 15.56 -1.23
N ILE A 646 -35.39 16.11 -1.85
CA ILE A 646 -36.70 16.29 -1.21
C ILE A 646 -37.41 14.93 -1.13
N HIS A 647 -36.86 13.93 -0.43
CA HIS A 647 -37.61 12.70 -0.17
C HIS A 647 -37.28 12.08 1.19
N PRO A 648 -38.28 11.76 2.03
CA PRO A 648 -38.08 11.03 3.27
C PRO A 648 -37.62 9.60 2.95
N LEU A 649 -36.46 9.20 3.48
CA LEU A 649 -35.81 7.89 3.31
C LEU A 649 -36.35 6.80 4.26
N SER A 650 -37.52 6.99 4.87
CA SER A 650 -38.13 6.05 5.81
C SER A 650 -39.52 5.57 5.37
N LEU A 651 -39.69 5.26 4.08
CA LEU A 651 -41.00 4.94 3.48
C LEU A 651 -40.95 3.59 2.72
N PRO A 652 -42.10 2.90 2.59
CA PRO A 652 -42.23 1.55 2.02
C PRO A 652 -41.66 1.42 0.61
N LEU A 653 -41.42 0.17 0.17
CA LEU A 653 -41.03 -0.22 -1.20
C LEU A 653 -41.60 0.76 -2.24
N ARG A 654 -40.72 1.53 -2.88
CA ARG A 654 -41.09 2.48 -3.94
C ARG A 654 -40.83 1.83 -5.27
N LEU A 655 -41.83 1.89 -6.15
CA LEU A 655 -41.68 1.50 -7.54
C LEU A 655 -41.46 2.76 -8.38
N ASP A 656 -40.54 2.68 -9.33
CA ASP A 656 -40.36 3.69 -10.36
C ASP A 656 -41.47 3.58 -11.44
N ASP A 657 -41.47 4.49 -12.42
CA ASP A 657 -42.45 4.51 -13.51
C ASP A 657 -42.44 3.22 -14.37
N ASP A 658 -41.35 2.45 -14.31
CA ASP A 658 -41.17 1.16 -14.99
C ASP A 658 -41.67 -0.05 -14.17
N GLU A 659 -42.31 0.20 -13.02
CA GLU A 659 -42.78 -0.81 -12.07
C GLU A 659 -41.65 -1.64 -11.42
N GLU A 660 -40.39 -1.24 -11.56
CA GLU A 660 -39.26 -1.83 -10.86
C GLU A 660 -39.03 -1.13 -9.51
N LEU A 661 -38.30 -1.79 -8.60
CA LEU A 661 -37.92 -1.14 -7.36
C LEU A 661 -36.96 0.03 -7.62
N ALA A 662 -37.38 1.21 -7.15
CA ALA A 662 -36.55 2.38 -7.10
C ALA A 662 -35.24 2.06 -6.37
N THR A 663 -34.15 2.68 -6.81
CA THR A 663 -32.87 2.53 -6.11
C THR A 663 -33.03 2.94 -4.66
N GLN A 664 -32.60 2.06 -3.74
CA GLN A 664 -32.60 2.33 -2.32
C GLN A 664 -31.16 2.32 -1.79
N GLU A 665 -30.96 2.88 -0.61
CA GLU A 665 -29.70 2.78 0.12
C GLU A 665 -29.96 2.47 1.59
N VAL A 666 -29.10 1.62 2.16
CA VAL A 666 -29.05 1.42 3.61
C VAL A 666 -27.65 1.76 4.06
N TYR A 667 -27.54 2.52 5.15
CA TYR A 667 -26.26 2.96 5.68
C TYR A 667 -26.11 2.52 7.13
N TYR A 668 -24.90 2.10 7.47
CA TYR A 668 -24.49 1.78 8.83
C TYR A 668 -23.15 2.43 9.10
N VAL A 669 -23.18 3.57 9.78
CA VAL A 669 -21.97 4.36 10.06
C VAL A 669 -21.28 4.74 8.74
N ASP A 670 -20.08 4.24 8.49
CA ASP A 670 -19.23 4.50 7.33
C ASP A 670 -19.58 3.63 6.12
N ASP A 671 -20.28 2.51 6.32
CA ASP A 671 -20.67 1.63 5.23
C ASP A 671 -22.03 2.03 4.62
N ILE A 672 -22.07 2.35 3.33
CA ILE A 672 -23.29 2.68 2.58
C ILE A 672 -23.52 1.64 1.48
N HIS A 673 -24.70 1.02 1.48
CA HIS A 673 -25.09 -0.01 0.54
C HIS A 673 -26.25 0.47 -0.34
N PRO A 674 -25.97 1.09 -1.50
CA PRO A 674 -27.00 1.28 -2.51
C PRO A 674 -27.33 -0.06 -3.18
N THR A 675 -28.63 -0.32 -3.32
CA THR A 675 -29.17 -1.49 -4.01
C THR A 675 -30.03 -1.02 -5.16
N ALA A 676 -29.82 -1.62 -6.33
CA ALA A 676 -30.67 -1.42 -7.50
C ALA A 676 -31.02 -2.76 -8.13
N ARG A 677 -32.14 -2.81 -8.85
CA ARG A 677 -32.56 -4.00 -9.59
C ARG A 677 -32.28 -3.88 -11.08
N GLY A 678 -31.86 -4.97 -11.69
CA GLY A 678 -31.53 -5.02 -13.12
C GLY A 678 -31.12 -6.40 -13.60
N ILE A 679 -31.17 -6.59 -14.91
CA ILE A 679 -30.62 -7.79 -15.57
C ILE A 679 -29.10 -7.84 -15.40
N ASP A 680 -28.46 -6.66 -15.42
CA ASP A 680 -27.05 -6.44 -15.15
C ASP A 680 -26.85 -5.36 -14.06
N ASP A 681 -25.58 -5.08 -13.76
CA ASP A 681 -25.19 -4.17 -12.70
C ASP A 681 -25.27 -2.68 -13.08
N THR A 682 -25.73 -2.34 -14.29
CA THR A 682 -25.68 -0.97 -14.82
C THR A 682 -26.39 0.03 -13.92
N GLN A 683 -27.59 -0.30 -13.45
CA GLN A 683 -28.37 0.60 -12.59
C GLN A 683 -27.69 0.80 -11.23
N ALA A 684 -27.14 -0.26 -10.63
CA ALA A 684 -26.40 -0.16 -9.38
C ALA A 684 -25.10 0.65 -9.54
N VAL A 685 -24.45 0.55 -10.70
CA VAL A 685 -23.27 1.37 -11.04
C VAL A 685 -23.65 2.84 -11.13
N LEU A 686 -24.76 3.17 -11.80
CA LEU A 686 -25.23 4.55 -11.92
C LEU A 686 -25.62 5.14 -10.56
N ALA A 687 -26.37 4.39 -9.75
CA ALA A 687 -26.73 4.75 -8.39
C ALA A 687 -25.50 5.04 -7.51
N SER A 688 -24.54 4.11 -7.50
CA SER A 688 -23.29 4.27 -6.76
C SER A 688 -22.50 5.48 -7.24
N ARG A 689 -22.39 5.69 -8.55
CA ARG A 689 -21.70 6.85 -9.14
C ARG A 689 -22.37 8.17 -8.73
N GLN A 690 -23.70 8.23 -8.75
CA GLN A 690 -24.43 9.43 -8.35
C GLN A 690 -24.16 9.76 -6.87
N LEU A 691 -24.30 8.78 -5.98
CA LEU A 691 -24.03 8.95 -4.55
C LEU A 691 -22.60 9.42 -4.28
N LYS A 692 -21.61 8.75 -4.87
CA LYS A 692 -20.20 9.14 -4.75
C LYS A 692 -19.95 10.55 -5.28
N THR A 693 -20.60 10.92 -6.39
CA THR A 693 -20.47 12.27 -6.97
C THR A 693 -21.03 13.31 -6.02
N GLU A 694 -22.22 13.08 -5.46
CA GLU A 694 -22.85 13.97 -4.49
C GLU A 694 -21.97 14.13 -3.25
N MET A 695 -21.54 13.02 -2.62
CA MET A 695 -20.65 13.04 -1.44
C MET A 695 -19.36 13.82 -1.70
N ASN A 696 -18.65 13.48 -2.78
CA ASN A 696 -17.40 14.15 -3.13
C ASN A 696 -17.62 15.63 -3.49
N SER A 697 -18.79 16.02 -4.02
CA SER A 697 -19.13 17.43 -4.27
C SER A 697 -19.26 18.27 -3.00
N TYR A 698 -19.45 17.64 -1.84
CA TYR A 698 -19.40 18.28 -0.53
C TYR A 698 -18.08 18.06 0.20
N GLY A 699 -17.06 17.45 -0.43
CA GLY A 699 -15.79 17.11 0.22
C GLY A 699 -15.91 15.99 1.26
N ASN A 700 -16.97 15.20 1.18
CA ASN A 700 -17.16 13.99 1.95
C ASN A 700 -16.58 12.82 1.16
N GLN A 701 -15.41 12.32 1.56
CA GLN A 701 -14.67 11.35 0.78
C GLN A 701 -15.45 10.04 0.68
N ALA A 702 -15.83 9.65 -0.54
CA ALA A 702 -16.33 8.31 -0.84
C ALA A 702 -15.17 7.47 -1.39
N ASP A 703 -14.80 6.41 -0.68
CA ASP A 703 -13.71 5.53 -1.08
C ASP A 703 -14.12 4.61 -2.25
N ASP A 704 -13.16 4.39 -3.14
CA ASP A 704 -13.43 3.92 -4.50
C ASP A 704 -13.00 2.47 -4.68
N GLU A 705 -13.57 1.58 -3.87
CA GLU A 705 -13.02 0.22 -3.73
C GLU A 705 -13.82 -0.91 -4.39
N LYS A 706 -15.14 -0.76 -4.61
CA LYS A 706 -15.98 -1.92 -4.99
C LYS A 706 -16.99 -1.63 -6.10
N ARG A 707 -16.99 -2.49 -7.13
CA ARG A 707 -18.02 -2.55 -8.18
C ARG A 707 -19.28 -3.21 -7.60
N PRO A 708 -20.49 -2.79 -8.01
CA PRO A 708 -21.69 -3.49 -7.62
C PRO A 708 -21.64 -4.96 -8.00
N THR A 709 -22.19 -5.81 -7.15
CA THR A 709 -22.08 -7.26 -7.27
C THR A 709 -23.28 -7.93 -6.60
N CYS A 710 -23.60 -9.14 -7.04
CA CYS A 710 -24.53 -10.02 -6.34
C CYS A 710 -23.86 -10.77 -5.17
N ARG A 711 -22.55 -10.59 -4.98
CA ARG A 711 -21.77 -11.15 -3.86
C ARG A 711 -20.95 -10.02 -3.20
N PRO A 712 -21.61 -9.07 -2.51
CA PRO A 712 -20.92 -7.95 -1.88
C PRO A 712 -19.99 -8.41 -0.75
N GLY A 713 -19.20 -7.46 -0.25
CA GLY A 713 -18.41 -7.64 0.96
C GLY A 713 -19.28 -7.77 2.21
N ALA A 714 -18.64 -7.92 3.36
CA ALA A 714 -19.37 -7.90 4.63
C ALA A 714 -19.80 -6.47 4.99
N TRP A 715 -21.09 -6.30 5.26
CA TRP A 715 -21.72 -5.11 5.79
C TRP A 715 -22.16 -5.36 7.24
N LYS A 716 -21.71 -4.54 8.20
CA LYS A 716 -21.98 -4.79 9.64
C LYS A 716 -21.60 -6.22 10.10
N GLY A 717 -20.64 -6.85 9.42
CA GLY A 717 -20.21 -8.23 9.67
C GLY A 717 -21.12 -9.31 9.08
N GLU A 718 -22.06 -8.96 8.21
CA GLU A 718 -22.99 -9.85 7.50
C GLU A 718 -22.84 -9.69 5.99
N ILE A 719 -23.06 -10.75 5.21
CA ILE A 719 -22.98 -10.66 3.74
C ILE A 719 -24.31 -11.11 3.17
N MET A 720 -24.95 -10.26 2.37
CA MET A 720 -26.19 -10.57 1.68
C MET A 720 -25.88 -10.93 0.23
N HIS A 721 -26.06 -12.19 -0.12
CA HIS A 721 -25.82 -12.68 -1.47
C HIS A 721 -27.12 -12.73 -2.27
N THR A 722 -27.07 -12.23 -3.49
CA THR A 722 -28.20 -12.18 -4.43
C THR A 722 -27.84 -12.86 -5.75
N ASP A 723 -26.77 -13.67 -5.78
CA ASP A 723 -26.30 -14.39 -6.96
C ASP A 723 -27.02 -15.73 -7.17
N GLN A 724 -28.01 -16.01 -6.34
CA GLN A 724 -28.91 -17.16 -6.43
C GLN A 724 -30.36 -16.65 -6.47
N PRO A 725 -31.32 -17.47 -6.96
CA PRO A 725 -32.73 -17.11 -7.03
C PRO A 725 -33.31 -16.51 -5.76
N PHE A 726 -32.82 -16.94 -4.59
CA PHE A 726 -33.24 -16.45 -3.29
C PHE A 726 -32.08 -15.72 -2.60
N PRO A 727 -32.28 -14.49 -2.10
CA PRO A 727 -31.28 -13.79 -1.32
C PRO A 727 -30.90 -14.63 -0.10
N HIS A 728 -29.60 -14.74 0.17
CA HIS A 728 -29.11 -15.52 1.31
C HIS A 728 -28.10 -14.73 2.12
N LYS A 729 -28.25 -14.84 3.43
CA LYS A 729 -27.40 -14.19 4.41
C LYS A 729 -26.28 -15.13 4.84
N SER A 730 -25.03 -14.73 4.64
CA SER A 730 -23.88 -15.44 5.19
C SER A 730 -23.81 -15.32 6.70
N THR A 731 -23.35 -16.40 7.34
CA THR A 731 -23.08 -16.43 8.78
C THR A 731 -21.59 -16.64 9.04
N THR A 732 -21.08 -16.11 10.15
CA THR A 732 -19.66 -16.28 10.51
C THR A 732 -19.29 -17.76 10.62
N GLY A 733 -18.07 -18.13 10.21
CA GLY A 733 -17.58 -19.51 10.33
C GLY A 733 -17.65 -20.06 11.76
N LYS A 734 -17.53 -19.18 12.77
CA LYS A 734 -17.72 -19.53 14.19
C LYS A 734 -19.18 -19.88 14.51
N LYS A 735 -20.16 -19.07 14.07
CA LYS A 735 -21.59 -19.39 14.21
C LYS A 735 -21.94 -20.68 13.45
N TRP A 736 -21.44 -20.84 12.22
CA TRP A 736 -21.64 -22.05 11.42
C TRP A 736 -21.07 -23.31 12.08
N SER A 737 -19.86 -23.24 12.61
CA SER A 737 -19.23 -24.38 13.28
C SER A 737 -19.95 -24.77 14.57
N ARG A 738 -20.45 -23.78 15.32
CA ARG A 738 -21.31 -24.02 16.49
C ARG A 738 -22.61 -24.69 16.09
N PHE A 739 -23.28 -24.18 15.06
CA PHE A 739 -24.48 -24.79 14.51
C PHE A 739 -24.27 -26.26 14.12
N LYS A 740 -23.23 -26.55 13.31
CA LYS A 740 -22.88 -27.94 12.92
C LYS A 740 -22.60 -28.83 14.12
N SER A 741 -21.85 -28.33 15.10
CA SER A 741 -21.56 -29.09 16.34
C SER A 741 -22.83 -29.39 17.12
N GLY A 742 -23.76 -28.42 17.15
CA GLY A 742 -25.06 -28.59 17.79
C GLY A 742 -25.94 -29.61 17.07
N VAL A 743 -26.02 -29.56 15.74
CA VAL A 743 -26.75 -30.56 14.94
C VAL A 743 -26.14 -31.95 15.14
N GLN A 744 -24.81 -32.07 15.10
CA GLN A 744 -24.10 -33.33 15.35
C GLN A 744 -24.43 -33.88 16.74
N TRP A 745 -24.44 -33.03 17.77
CA TRP A 745 -24.83 -33.43 19.12
C TRP A 745 -26.27 -33.94 19.19
N VAL A 746 -27.21 -33.28 18.50
CA VAL A 746 -28.62 -33.75 18.42
C VAL A 746 -28.70 -35.14 17.78
N LEU A 747 -27.96 -35.37 16.69
CA LEU A 747 -27.89 -36.66 16.01
C LEU A 747 -27.29 -37.75 16.90
N GLU A 748 -26.22 -37.43 17.65
CA GLU A 748 -25.53 -38.36 18.54
C GLU A 748 -26.28 -38.65 19.84
N ALA A 749 -27.01 -37.67 20.38
CA ALA A 749 -27.77 -37.80 21.62
C ALA A 749 -29.00 -38.73 21.47
N GLY A 750 -29.32 -39.18 20.25
CA GLY A 750 -30.46 -40.06 20.00
C GLY A 750 -31.79 -39.44 20.41
N LEU A 751 -31.86 -38.11 20.52
CA LEU A 751 -33.11 -37.39 20.70
C LEU A 751 -33.97 -37.73 19.48
N GLY A 752 -35.08 -38.45 19.71
CA GLY A 752 -35.97 -38.96 18.67
C GLY A 752 -36.55 -37.87 17.75
N SER A 753 -37.58 -38.21 16.98
CA SER A 753 -38.19 -37.39 15.90
C SER A 753 -38.65 -35.96 16.25
N SER A 754 -38.47 -35.48 17.50
CA SER A 754 -38.76 -34.11 17.90
C SER A 754 -37.74 -33.57 18.91
N VAL A 755 -37.11 -32.45 18.56
CA VAL A 755 -36.38 -31.56 19.48
C VAL A 755 -37.19 -30.27 19.60
N SER A 756 -37.34 -29.73 20.81
CA SER A 756 -38.06 -28.46 20.96
C SER A 756 -37.31 -27.33 20.27
N THR A 757 -38.03 -26.40 19.64
CA THR A 757 -37.42 -25.25 18.94
C THR A 757 -36.50 -24.44 19.86
N ALA A 758 -36.85 -24.32 21.15
CA ALA A 758 -36.03 -23.63 22.14
C ALA A 758 -34.69 -24.34 22.38
N GLU A 759 -34.73 -25.66 22.52
CA GLU A 759 -33.53 -26.48 22.72
C GLU A 759 -32.65 -26.50 21.46
N LEU A 760 -33.26 -26.59 20.27
CA LEU A 760 -32.57 -26.48 18.99
C LEU A 760 -31.87 -25.13 18.83
N ARG A 761 -32.53 -24.02 19.19
CA ARG A 761 -31.95 -22.65 19.14
C ARG A 761 -30.80 -22.49 20.13
N ARG A 762 -30.95 -23.02 21.36
CA ARG A 762 -29.90 -23.05 22.39
C ARG A 762 -28.66 -23.79 21.90
N ILE A 763 -28.85 -24.96 21.31
CA ILE A 763 -27.80 -25.84 20.77
C ILE A 763 -27.13 -25.21 19.54
N ALA A 764 -27.90 -24.58 18.65
CA ALA A 764 -27.41 -23.91 17.45
C ALA A 764 -26.63 -22.63 17.73
N GLY A 765 -26.68 -22.09 18.95
CA GLY A 765 -26.13 -20.78 19.27
C GLY A 765 -26.82 -19.64 18.52
N LEU A 766 -28.06 -19.85 18.08
CA LEU A 766 -28.94 -18.82 17.54
C LEU A 766 -29.48 -18.06 18.76
N GLY A 767 -29.01 -16.81 18.92
CA GLY A 767 -29.27 -16.00 20.11
C GLY A 767 -30.75 -15.95 20.47
N TRP A 768 -31.02 -16.10 21.75
CA TRP A 768 -32.29 -15.71 22.36
C TRP A 768 -32.31 -14.19 22.45
N GLU A 769 -33.01 -13.54 21.52
CA GLU A 769 -33.54 -12.19 21.78
C GLU A 769 -34.88 -12.40 22.48
N SER A 770 -34.92 -12.18 23.79
CA SER A 770 -36.17 -11.97 24.50
C SER A 770 -36.83 -10.72 23.93
N THR A 771 -37.96 -10.89 23.26
CA THR A 771 -39.00 -9.86 23.20
C THR A 771 -39.42 -9.44 24.60
#